data_AF-A0A353Z633-F1
#
_entry.id   AF-A0A353Z633-F1
#
_cell.length_a   1.000
_cell.length_b   1.000
_cell.length_c   1.000
_cell.angle_alpha   90.00
_cell.angle_beta   90.00
_cell.angle_gamma   90.00
#
_symmetry.space_group_name_H-M   'P 1'
#
loop_
_entity.id
_entity.type
_entity.pdbx_description
1 polymer ?
#
loop_
_entity_poly.entity_id
_entity_poly.type
_entity_poly.pdbx_seq_one_letter_code
_entity_poly.pdbx_strand_id
1 'polypeptide(L)'
;MSSHSPSGKASAGSPELALVAAFLAVMTALVPLKFEQVATPVGLLLLGAGLLELLQGFRRTTWQAQRDAWQSAAITLGIGLCLLLAPTLATSGLVLLLAVWFGGDALRHLFRALRALMRGEAVRSWLLGAVGNLLVVIPLVLLRGRWIAYTLAGMGCLRILGTAWNLSIAPTLRLEDAGRDSIESLQLPDSPEVQAFADRWNAEEVWRSRADWGWVFGFIATLFAIHLGRMGFDRTVFGILSPAIAVLGDLGVSLLLGFALVIPAGVGLRWLTRGVAQSLWNWVLQVPAGQRTGMRRWVMWILERRTRRQIRLQQARRSLPVALRVGLQVGLPLAAIIAATAPIWGMSWYFDTENWAAGMWNSWAEARTDTWREAMVRAMAPAEAEEPADERFAVFPPGVGDDFSFLVIGDTGEGDASQHVLRDQYLQAVRQEGVKFVVVSSDVVYPTGAMRDYELKFWLPFKGTSKPVYAIPGNHDWYDALEGFAATFLEPDAARRAMQARLDVDRGISTTTDRRIEQYLAEAARLQHEYGVPVRQQAGPFFQVQTPHFALFAVDTGVARRVDPEQWNWLVAALEASRGKTKMAILGHPFYAGGRFVAEGSPDFVRLHDLLREHGVAIVMAGDTHDLEFYREPGGRGDDPALHFVNGGGGAYLSFGTPLDWPTEPATADWAIHPSRQQVVDKIDATTPLWKWPVWWWTRQFGAWPFSAELLSAAFDTNVAPFYQSFCEIRVEVSQRRLRIIPWGVHGPLKWRDLQTSNGLLPTGTTPETPVEWIVPFDQDPATSGTSADSARD
;
A
#
# COMPACT_ATOMS: atom_id res chain seq x y z
N MET A 1 -61.61 8.18 -29.63
CA MET A 1 -60.70 7.05 -29.93
C MET A 1 -59.53 7.55 -30.76
N SER A 2 -58.39 7.82 -30.14
CA SER A 2 -57.09 7.87 -30.82
C SER A 2 -56.02 7.67 -29.74
N SER A 3 -55.85 6.40 -29.35
CA SER A 3 -54.73 5.94 -28.53
C SER A 3 -53.46 6.06 -29.38
N HIS A 4 -52.59 7.02 -29.07
CA HIS A 4 -51.22 7.01 -29.53
C HIS A 4 -50.35 6.47 -28.40
N SER A 5 -49.90 5.21 -28.55
CA SER A 5 -48.92 4.59 -27.67
C SER A 5 -47.52 5.16 -27.95
N PRO A 6 -46.74 5.54 -26.93
CA PRO A 6 -45.35 5.93 -27.14
C PRO A 6 -44.50 4.66 -27.27
N SER A 7 -44.22 4.21 -28.49
CA SER A 7 -43.33 3.07 -28.75
C SER A 7 -42.00 3.52 -29.36
N GLY A 8 -41.12 4.08 -28.53
CA GLY A 8 -39.68 4.09 -28.83
C GLY A 8 -39.16 2.65 -28.76
N LYS A 9 -38.55 2.15 -29.85
CA LYS A 9 -38.15 0.73 -29.97
C LYS A 9 -36.93 0.44 -29.08
N ALA A 10 -37.17 -0.09 -27.88
CA ALA A 10 -36.12 -0.61 -26.99
C ALA A 10 -35.32 -1.74 -27.65
N SER A 11 -34.00 -1.81 -27.42
CA SER A 11 -33.21 -3.01 -27.77
C SER A 11 -33.31 -4.08 -26.68
N ALA A 12 -33.32 -5.35 -27.07
CA ALA A 12 -33.17 -6.46 -26.15
C ALA A 12 -31.72 -6.49 -25.61
N GLY A 13 -31.54 -6.20 -24.32
CA GLY A 13 -30.28 -6.38 -23.58
C GLY A 13 -29.03 -5.68 -24.13
N SER A 14 -27.89 -5.94 -23.49
CA SER A 14 -26.55 -5.65 -24.04
C SER A 14 -25.71 -6.93 -23.99
N PRO A 15 -25.83 -7.84 -24.98
CA PRO A 15 -25.20 -9.17 -24.92
C PRO A 15 -23.68 -9.10 -24.83
N GLU A 16 -23.06 -8.08 -25.43
CA GLU A 16 -21.62 -7.83 -25.34
C GLU A 16 -21.17 -7.53 -23.89
N LEU A 17 -21.88 -6.63 -23.18
CA LEU A 17 -21.58 -6.31 -21.78
C LEU A 17 -21.84 -7.51 -20.86
N ALA A 18 -22.86 -8.31 -21.16
CA ALA A 18 -23.16 -9.55 -20.44
C ALA A 18 -22.05 -10.59 -20.61
N LEU A 19 -21.48 -10.72 -21.82
CA LEU A 19 -20.35 -11.62 -22.09
C LEU A 19 -19.09 -11.18 -21.32
N VAL A 20 -18.80 -9.87 -21.30
CA VAL A 20 -17.69 -9.32 -20.49
C VAL A 20 -17.90 -9.63 -19.02
N ALA A 21 -19.09 -9.40 -18.47
CA ALA A 21 -19.39 -9.73 -17.07
C ALA A 21 -19.27 -11.24 -16.79
N ALA A 22 -19.73 -12.11 -17.70
CA ALA A 22 -19.56 -13.55 -17.56
C ALA A 22 -18.08 -13.98 -17.56
N PHE A 23 -17.25 -13.34 -18.38
CA PHE A 23 -15.80 -13.54 -18.37
C PHE A 23 -15.19 -13.11 -17.02
N LEU A 24 -15.58 -11.96 -16.47
CA LEU A 24 -15.14 -11.52 -15.14
C LEU A 24 -15.53 -12.53 -14.05
N ALA A 25 -16.71 -13.14 -14.14
CA ALA A 25 -17.14 -14.18 -13.18
C ALA A 25 -16.25 -15.43 -13.25
N VAL A 26 -15.90 -15.89 -14.45
CA VAL A 26 -14.97 -17.02 -14.64
C VAL A 26 -13.60 -16.69 -14.06
N MET A 27 -13.07 -15.50 -14.35
CA MET A 27 -11.80 -15.04 -13.78
C MET A 27 -11.86 -15.02 -12.25
N THR A 28 -12.97 -14.58 -11.68
CA THR A 28 -13.18 -14.53 -10.22
C THR A 28 -13.12 -15.91 -9.58
N ALA A 29 -13.71 -16.93 -10.23
CA ALA A 29 -13.67 -18.31 -9.76
C ALA A 29 -12.26 -18.94 -9.78
N LEU A 30 -11.38 -18.46 -10.67
CA LEU A 30 -10.02 -18.96 -10.82
C LEU A 30 -9.00 -18.30 -9.88
N VAL A 31 -9.36 -17.20 -9.22
CA VAL A 31 -8.44 -16.44 -8.34
C VAL A 31 -7.77 -17.32 -7.26
N PRO A 32 -8.51 -18.16 -6.50
CA PRO A 32 -7.90 -18.96 -5.42
C PRO A 32 -6.88 -20.00 -5.89
N LEU A 33 -6.83 -20.29 -7.19
CA LEU A 33 -5.89 -21.25 -7.78
C LEU A 33 -4.55 -20.61 -8.14
N LYS A 34 -4.49 -19.28 -8.23
CA LYS A 34 -3.30 -18.54 -8.70
C LYS A 34 -2.74 -17.55 -7.68
N PHE A 35 -3.57 -17.08 -6.76
CA PHE A 35 -3.21 -16.01 -5.83
C PHE A 35 -3.45 -16.48 -4.40
N GLU A 36 -2.45 -16.26 -3.54
CA GLU A 36 -2.58 -16.48 -2.10
C GLU A 36 -3.52 -15.43 -1.48
N GLN A 37 -3.41 -14.17 -1.90
CA GLN A 37 -4.32 -13.09 -1.50
C GLN A 37 -5.51 -12.96 -2.47
N VAL A 38 -6.66 -13.53 -2.08
CA VAL A 38 -7.85 -13.60 -2.95
C VAL A 38 -8.73 -12.35 -2.91
N ALA A 39 -8.75 -11.61 -1.79
CA ALA A 39 -9.69 -10.50 -1.61
C ALA A 39 -9.50 -9.38 -2.65
N THR A 40 -8.28 -8.88 -2.82
CA THR A 40 -7.97 -7.76 -3.73
C THR A 40 -8.34 -8.05 -5.20
N PRO A 41 -7.91 -9.18 -5.83
CA PRO A 41 -8.30 -9.48 -7.20
C PRO A 41 -9.81 -9.67 -7.38
N VAL A 42 -10.48 -10.35 -6.43
CA VAL A 42 -11.94 -10.51 -6.46
C VAL A 42 -12.65 -9.15 -6.35
N GLY A 43 -12.14 -8.27 -5.49
CA GLY A 43 -12.62 -6.90 -5.33
C GLY A 43 -12.56 -6.11 -6.63
N LEU A 44 -11.42 -6.14 -7.34
CA LEU A 44 -11.25 -5.47 -8.64
C LEU A 44 -12.23 -5.98 -9.71
N LEU A 45 -12.42 -7.30 -9.79
CA LEU A 45 -13.36 -7.90 -10.75
C LEU A 45 -14.81 -7.51 -10.45
N LEU A 46 -15.19 -7.45 -9.17
CA LEU A 46 -16.49 -6.95 -8.72
C LEU A 46 -16.68 -5.47 -9.04
N LEU A 47 -15.65 -4.64 -8.84
CA LEU A 47 -15.70 -3.23 -9.22
C LEU A 47 -15.96 -3.08 -10.73
N GLY A 48 -15.25 -3.85 -11.56
CA GLY A 48 -15.48 -3.90 -13.01
C GLY A 48 -16.92 -4.26 -13.35
N ALA A 49 -17.47 -5.34 -12.78
CA ALA A 49 -18.85 -5.75 -13.01
C ALA A 49 -19.88 -4.71 -12.53
N GLY A 50 -19.66 -4.14 -11.34
CA GLY A 50 -20.52 -3.08 -10.79
C GLY A 50 -20.54 -1.83 -11.67
N LEU A 51 -19.40 -1.44 -12.24
CA LEU A 51 -19.31 -0.32 -13.19
C LEU A 51 -20.07 -0.62 -14.49
N LEU A 52 -19.97 -1.84 -15.04
CA LEU A 52 -20.75 -2.24 -16.22
C LEU A 52 -22.26 -2.14 -15.96
N GLU A 53 -22.74 -2.63 -14.81
CA GLU A 53 -24.16 -2.53 -14.43
C GLU A 53 -24.59 -1.08 -14.20
N LEU A 54 -23.74 -0.26 -13.58
CA LEU A 54 -24.00 1.16 -13.35
C LEU A 54 -24.16 1.91 -14.68
N LEU A 55 -23.23 1.69 -15.62
CA LEU A 55 -23.22 2.31 -16.95
C LEU A 55 -24.46 1.92 -17.76
N GLN A 56 -24.81 0.63 -17.80
CA GLN A 56 -26.04 0.19 -18.46
C GLN A 56 -27.29 0.67 -17.72
N GLY A 57 -27.23 0.81 -16.40
CA GLY A 57 -28.30 1.32 -15.55
C GLY A 57 -28.81 2.68 -16.00
N PHE A 58 -27.94 3.58 -16.45
CA PHE A 58 -28.34 4.89 -17.00
C PHE A 58 -29.13 4.80 -18.31
N ARG A 59 -29.01 3.68 -19.03
CA ARG A 59 -29.65 3.43 -20.33
C ARG A 59 -30.96 2.66 -20.20
N ARG A 60 -31.35 2.15 -19.02
CA ARG A 60 -32.59 1.36 -18.87
C ARG A 60 -33.83 2.21 -19.14
N THR A 61 -34.86 1.60 -19.74
CA THR A 61 -36.04 2.32 -20.26
C THR A 61 -37.00 2.83 -19.19
N THR A 62 -37.09 2.16 -18.03
CA THR A 62 -38.00 2.55 -16.93
C THR A 62 -37.23 3.03 -15.71
N TRP A 63 -37.79 4.02 -14.99
CA TRP A 63 -37.19 4.54 -13.76
C TRP A 63 -36.99 3.45 -12.70
N GLN A 64 -37.92 2.50 -12.60
CA GLN A 64 -37.80 1.38 -11.66
C GLN A 64 -36.62 0.47 -12.03
N ALA A 65 -36.46 0.13 -13.32
CA ALA A 65 -35.34 -0.68 -13.78
C ALA A 65 -33.99 0.03 -13.60
N GLN A 66 -33.95 1.36 -13.80
CA GLN A 66 -32.77 2.20 -13.53
C GLN A 66 -32.39 2.16 -12.05
N ARG A 67 -33.36 2.40 -11.16
CA ARG A 67 -33.13 2.38 -9.71
C ARG A 67 -32.64 1.02 -9.24
N ASP A 68 -33.18 -0.06 -9.81
CA ASP A 68 -32.77 -1.42 -9.49
C ASP A 68 -31.33 -1.70 -9.94
N ALA A 69 -30.94 -1.21 -11.12
CA ALA A 69 -29.57 -1.29 -11.63
C ALA A 69 -28.60 -0.56 -10.70
N TRP A 70 -28.92 0.69 -10.37
CA TRP A 70 -28.03 1.53 -9.55
C TRP A 70 -27.89 0.98 -8.14
N GLN A 71 -28.95 0.43 -7.56
CA GLN A 71 -28.88 -0.23 -6.27
C GLN A 71 -28.03 -1.52 -6.33
N SER A 72 -28.26 -2.36 -7.34
CA SER A 72 -27.46 -3.58 -7.54
C SER A 72 -25.98 -3.26 -7.73
N ALA A 73 -25.69 -2.31 -8.61
CA ALA A 73 -24.35 -1.81 -8.89
C ALA A 73 -23.71 -1.21 -7.65
N ALA A 74 -24.40 -0.36 -6.89
CA ALA A 74 -23.86 0.23 -5.66
C ALA A 74 -23.47 -0.83 -4.62
N ILE A 75 -24.28 -1.89 -4.46
CA ILE A 75 -23.96 -3.01 -3.57
C ILE A 75 -22.75 -3.78 -4.09
N THR A 76 -22.70 -4.11 -5.39
CA THR A 76 -21.56 -4.80 -6.00
C THR A 76 -20.26 -3.98 -5.87
N LEU A 77 -20.34 -2.67 -6.11
CA LEU A 77 -19.23 -1.75 -5.95
C LEU A 77 -18.79 -1.64 -4.48
N GLY A 78 -19.75 -1.59 -3.54
CA GLY A 78 -19.48 -1.56 -2.11
C GLY A 78 -18.75 -2.83 -1.62
N ILE A 79 -19.21 -4.00 -2.04
CA ILE A 79 -18.54 -5.28 -1.77
C ILE A 79 -17.14 -5.29 -2.40
N GLY A 80 -17.04 -4.89 -3.67
CA GLY A 80 -15.77 -4.80 -4.38
C GLY A 80 -14.77 -3.87 -3.67
N LEU A 81 -15.23 -2.73 -3.17
CA LEU A 81 -14.41 -1.79 -2.40
C LEU A 81 -14.00 -2.36 -1.04
N CYS A 82 -14.90 -3.02 -0.31
CA CYS A 82 -14.54 -3.70 0.95
C CYS A 82 -13.45 -4.75 0.74
N LEU A 83 -13.54 -5.53 -0.35
CA LEU A 83 -12.53 -6.53 -0.68
C LEU A 83 -11.22 -5.92 -1.19
N LEU A 84 -11.29 -4.81 -1.91
CA LEU A 84 -10.11 -4.04 -2.32
C LEU A 84 -9.36 -3.47 -1.10
N LEU A 85 -10.10 -3.00 -0.09
CA LEU A 85 -9.57 -2.48 1.17
C LEU A 85 -9.32 -3.57 2.22
N ALA A 86 -9.46 -4.86 1.87
CA ALA A 86 -9.27 -5.95 2.81
C ALA A 86 -7.91 -5.93 3.53
N PRO A 87 -6.77 -5.60 2.88
CA PRO A 87 -5.48 -5.51 3.56
C PRO A 87 -5.41 -4.44 4.65
N THR A 88 -6.26 -3.41 4.56
CA THR A 88 -6.27 -2.27 5.48
C THR A 88 -7.43 -2.34 6.48
N LEU A 89 -8.21 -3.42 6.47
CA LEU A 89 -9.32 -3.67 7.36
C LEU A 89 -8.94 -4.75 8.39
N ALA A 90 -9.37 -4.57 9.63
CA ALA A 90 -9.35 -5.66 10.58
C ALA A 90 -10.22 -6.82 10.05
N THR A 91 -9.79 -8.07 10.21
CA THR A 91 -10.53 -9.24 9.69
C THR A 91 -11.99 -9.25 10.12
N SER A 92 -12.26 -8.90 11.38
CA SER A 92 -13.63 -8.76 11.92
C SER A 92 -14.40 -7.60 11.29
N GLY A 93 -13.73 -6.48 11.01
CA GLY A 93 -14.28 -5.33 10.30
C GLY A 93 -14.68 -5.68 8.86
N LEU A 94 -13.80 -6.35 8.12
CA LEU A 94 -14.09 -6.83 6.76
C LEU A 94 -15.30 -7.77 6.74
N VAL A 95 -15.32 -8.78 7.62
CA VAL A 95 -16.43 -9.73 7.72
C VAL A 95 -17.74 -9.00 8.03
N LEU A 96 -17.74 -8.05 8.96
CA LEU A 96 -18.93 -7.28 9.27
C LEU A 96 -19.40 -6.42 8.09
N LEU A 97 -18.50 -5.70 7.43
CA LEU A 97 -18.83 -4.84 6.29
C LEU A 97 -19.44 -5.65 5.14
N LEU A 98 -18.84 -6.80 4.83
CA LEU A 98 -19.40 -7.73 3.84
C LEU A 98 -20.76 -8.26 4.28
N ALA A 99 -20.91 -8.70 5.53
CA ALA A 99 -22.18 -9.17 6.07
C ALA A 99 -23.28 -8.10 6.01
N VAL A 100 -22.94 -6.82 6.23
CA VAL A 100 -23.87 -5.69 6.10
C VAL A 100 -24.33 -5.51 4.65
N TRP A 101 -23.43 -5.59 3.67
CA TRP A 101 -23.80 -5.48 2.26
C TRP A 101 -24.69 -6.64 1.78
N PHE A 102 -24.31 -7.88 2.09
CA PHE A 102 -25.10 -9.06 1.72
C PHE A 102 -26.42 -9.13 2.50
N GLY A 103 -26.39 -8.88 3.80
CA GLY A 103 -27.59 -8.84 4.66
C GLY A 103 -28.56 -7.74 4.25
N GLY A 104 -28.04 -6.55 3.95
CA GLY A 104 -28.83 -5.44 3.42
C GLY A 104 -29.50 -5.78 2.08
N ASP A 105 -28.79 -6.47 1.18
CA ASP A 105 -29.37 -6.92 -0.08
C ASP A 105 -30.40 -8.03 0.12
N ALA A 106 -30.16 -8.98 1.03
CA ALA A 106 -31.12 -10.01 1.39
C ALA A 106 -32.44 -9.41 1.90
N LEU A 107 -32.36 -8.43 2.82
CA LEU A 107 -33.53 -7.71 3.33
C LEU A 107 -34.27 -6.95 2.22
N ARG A 108 -33.53 -6.34 1.29
CA ARG A 108 -34.11 -5.69 0.10
C ARG A 108 -34.91 -6.68 -0.74
N HIS A 109 -34.36 -7.87 -0.99
CA HIS A 109 -35.03 -8.94 -1.72
C HIS A 109 -36.28 -9.46 -0.99
N LEU A 110 -36.20 -9.67 0.32
CA LEU A 110 -37.36 -10.07 1.14
C LEU A 110 -38.48 -9.03 1.13
N PHE A 111 -38.15 -7.75 1.25
CA PHE A 111 -39.14 -6.67 1.19
C PHE A 111 -39.82 -6.59 -0.18
N ARG A 112 -39.10 -6.86 -1.26
CA ARG A 112 -39.69 -6.97 -2.61
C ARG A 112 -40.57 -8.20 -2.75
N ALA A 113 -40.15 -9.34 -2.21
CA ALA A 113 -40.98 -10.54 -2.17
C ALA A 113 -42.29 -10.29 -1.42
N LEU A 114 -42.24 -9.60 -0.27
CA LEU A 114 -43.43 -9.19 0.49
C LEU A 114 -44.35 -8.28 -0.33
N ARG A 115 -43.80 -7.25 -0.98
CA ARG A 115 -44.60 -6.35 -1.85
C ARG A 115 -45.20 -7.08 -3.04
N ALA A 116 -44.45 -7.98 -3.67
CA ALA A 116 -44.92 -8.79 -4.79
C ALA A 116 -46.06 -9.73 -4.33
N LEU A 117 -45.92 -10.35 -3.16
CA LEU A 117 -46.97 -11.16 -2.53
C LEU A 117 -48.25 -10.35 -2.30
N MET A 118 -48.13 -9.13 -1.76
CA MET A 118 -49.26 -8.22 -1.54
C MET A 118 -49.94 -7.76 -2.84
N ARG A 119 -49.25 -7.84 -3.98
CA ARG A 119 -49.75 -7.48 -5.32
C ARG A 119 -50.19 -8.69 -6.16
N GLY A 120 -50.07 -9.91 -5.63
CA GLY A 120 -50.36 -11.14 -6.39
C GLY A 120 -49.33 -11.45 -7.49
N GLU A 121 -48.13 -10.87 -7.42
CA GLU A 121 -47.04 -11.08 -8.38
C GLU A 121 -46.15 -12.28 -7.98
N ALA A 122 -45.36 -12.79 -8.93
CA ALA A 122 -44.45 -13.89 -8.66
C ALA A 122 -43.32 -13.52 -7.68
N VAL A 123 -43.19 -14.28 -6.59
CA VAL A 123 -42.20 -14.03 -5.52
C VAL A 123 -40.90 -14.82 -5.63
N ARG A 124 -40.87 -15.88 -6.46
CA ARG A 124 -39.79 -16.88 -6.49
C ARG A 124 -38.41 -16.27 -6.75
N SER A 125 -38.30 -15.36 -7.71
CA SER A 125 -37.04 -14.69 -8.05
C SER A 125 -36.52 -13.82 -6.91
N TRP A 126 -37.41 -13.15 -6.18
CA TRP A 126 -37.05 -12.33 -5.03
C TRP A 126 -36.60 -13.19 -3.84
N LEU A 127 -37.28 -14.31 -3.57
CA LEU A 127 -36.88 -15.25 -2.53
C LEU A 127 -35.55 -15.94 -2.84
N LEU A 128 -35.30 -16.32 -4.09
CA LEU A 128 -34.02 -16.89 -4.52
C LEU A 128 -32.87 -15.91 -4.28
N GLY A 129 -33.06 -14.63 -4.60
CA GLY A 129 -32.09 -13.57 -4.32
C GLY A 129 -31.84 -13.36 -2.83
N ALA A 130 -32.87 -13.44 -1.98
CA ALA A 130 -32.72 -13.35 -0.53
C ALA A 130 -31.93 -14.55 0.03
N VAL A 131 -32.30 -15.77 -0.36
CA VAL A 131 -31.61 -17.00 0.06
C VAL A 131 -30.16 -17.00 -0.40
N GLY A 132 -29.89 -16.62 -1.65
CA GLY A 132 -28.53 -16.52 -2.19
C GLY A 132 -27.62 -15.60 -1.38
N ASN A 133 -28.13 -14.42 -0.99
CA ASN A 133 -27.37 -13.49 -0.13
C ASN A 133 -27.20 -14.02 1.31
N LEU A 134 -28.21 -14.68 1.90
CA LEU A 134 -28.11 -15.24 3.25
C LEU A 134 -27.16 -16.45 3.33
N LEU A 135 -27.14 -17.30 2.30
CA LEU A 135 -26.21 -18.43 2.18
C LEU A 135 -24.75 -17.98 2.08
N VAL A 136 -24.49 -16.72 1.75
CA VAL A 136 -23.16 -16.12 1.74
C VAL A 136 -22.75 -15.61 3.13
N VAL A 137 -23.68 -14.98 3.86
CA VAL A 137 -23.39 -14.41 5.19
C VAL A 137 -23.00 -15.51 6.20
N ILE A 138 -23.67 -16.66 6.15
CA ILE A 138 -23.46 -17.74 7.13
C ILE A 138 -22.01 -18.30 7.06
N PRO A 139 -21.49 -18.75 5.89
CA PRO A 139 -20.10 -19.19 5.77
C PRO A 139 -19.08 -18.10 6.06
N LEU A 140 -19.36 -16.85 5.69
CA LEU A 140 -18.46 -15.72 5.92
C LEU A 140 -18.20 -15.48 7.42
N VAL A 141 -19.20 -15.74 8.27
CA VAL A 141 -19.08 -15.60 9.73
C VAL A 141 -18.51 -16.86 10.39
N LEU A 142 -18.79 -18.05 9.83
CA LEU A 142 -18.47 -19.33 10.48
C LEU A 142 -17.15 -19.96 10.01
N LEU A 143 -16.72 -19.73 8.77
CA LEU A 143 -15.53 -20.36 8.19
C LEU A 143 -14.28 -19.52 8.45
N ARG A 144 -13.16 -20.20 8.74
CA ARG A 144 -11.83 -19.59 8.96
C ARG A 144 -10.77 -20.25 8.08
N GLY A 145 -9.64 -19.56 7.90
CA GLY A 145 -8.50 -20.05 7.12
C GLY A 145 -8.82 -20.20 5.62
N ARG A 146 -8.23 -21.20 4.94
CA ARG A 146 -8.31 -21.37 3.48
C ARG A 146 -9.74 -21.35 2.90
N TRP A 147 -10.74 -21.74 3.67
CA TRP A 147 -12.13 -21.79 3.22
C TRP A 147 -12.73 -20.40 3.00
N ILE A 148 -12.20 -19.35 3.63
CA ILE A 148 -12.65 -17.98 3.41
C ILE A 148 -12.31 -17.51 1.99
N ALA A 149 -11.13 -17.88 1.48
CA ALA A 149 -10.67 -17.50 0.15
C ALA A 149 -11.60 -18.06 -0.95
N TYR A 150 -11.93 -19.35 -0.89
CA TYR A 150 -12.89 -19.97 -1.80
C TYR A 150 -14.31 -19.41 -1.64
N THR A 151 -14.71 -19.07 -0.40
CA THR A 151 -16.01 -18.43 -0.14
C THR A 151 -16.10 -17.05 -0.79
N LEU A 152 -15.06 -16.22 -0.67
CA LEU A 152 -15.00 -14.88 -1.28
C LEU A 152 -15.03 -14.96 -2.80
N ALA A 153 -14.24 -15.85 -3.41
CA ALA A 153 -14.22 -16.05 -4.86
C ALA A 153 -15.56 -16.59 -5.39
N GLY A 154 -16.13 -17.60 -4.73
CA GLY A 154 -17.42 -18.18 -5.10
C GLY A 154 -18.56 -17.16 -5.01
N MET A 155 -18.58 -16.37 -3.92
CA MET A 155 -19.49 -15.25 -3.73
C MET A 155 -19.33 -14.20 -4.83
N GLY A 156 -18.11 -13.75 -5.10
CA GLY A 156 -17.82 -12.76 -6.14
C GLY A 156 -18.30 -13.25 -7.50
N CYS A 157 -18.02 -14.51 -7.83
CA CYS A 157 -18.48 -15.15 -9.06
C CYS A 157 -20.00 -15.15 -9.18
N LEU A 158 -20.73 -15.61 -8.16
CA LEU A 158 -22.20 -15.63 -8.15
C LEU A 158 -22.79 -14.22 -8.31
N ARG A 159 -22.21 -13.23 -7.64
CA ARG A 159 -22.63 -11.83 -7.74
C ARG A 159 -22.46 -11.30 -9.16
N ILE A 160 -21.30 -11.53 -9.78
CA ILE A 160 -21.00 -11.09 -11.13
C ILE A 160 -21.88 -11.81 -12.16
N LEU A 161 -22.18 -13.10 -11.98
CA LEU A 161 -23.13 -13.84 -12.81
C LEU A 161 -24.54 -13.22 -12.74
N GLY A 162 -24.98 -12.79 -11.56
CA GLY A 162 -26.23 -12.04 -11.39
C GLY A 162 -26.22 -10.71 -12.17
N THR A 163 -25.11 -9.99 -12.15
CA THR A 163 -24.91 -8.79 -12.98
C THR A 163 -24.94 -9.13 -14.48
N ALA A 164 -24.25 -10.18 -14.93
CA ALA A 164 -24.25 -10.63 -16.33
C ALA A 164 -25.67 -10.97 -16.80
N TRP A 165 -26.45 -11.68 -15.98
CA TRP A 165 -27.84 -11.98 -16.24
C TRP A 165 -28.67 -10.69 -16.41
N ASN A 166 -28.57 -9.74 -15.48
CA ASN A 166 -29.28 -8.47 -15.56
C ASN A 166 -28.92 -7.67 -16.83
N LEU A 167 -27.64 -7.65 -17.21
CA LEU A 167 -27.16 -6.98 -18.41
C LEU A 167 -27.76 -7.59 -19.69
N SER A 168 -28.00 -8.90 -19.70
CA SER A 168 -28.54 -9.64 -20.85
C SER A 168 -30.03 -9.42 -21.09
N ILE A 169 -30.83 -9.20 -20.03
CA ILE A 169 -32.29 -9.13 -20.14
C ILE A 169 -32.87 -7.71 -20.09
N ALA A 170 -32.13 -6.73 -19.56
CA ALA A 170 -32.67 -5.39 -19.32
C ALA A 170 -32.82 -4.57 -20.62
N PRO A 171 -34.01 -4.06 -20.95
CA PRO A 171 -34.21 -3.21 -22.14
C PRO A 171 -33.53 -1.84 -21.98
N THR A 172 -32.85 -1.39 -23.03
CA THR A 172 -32.12 -0.10 -23.04
C THR A 172 -32.61 0.88 -24.12
N LEU A 173 -32.52 2.17 -23.80
CA LEU A 173 -32.80 3.30 -24.69
C LEU A 173 -31.74 3.42 -25.79
N ARG A 174 -32.18 3.75 -27.02
CA ARG A 174 -31.31 4.02 -28.17
C ARG A 174 -31.03 5.52 -28.32
N LEU A 175 -29.92 5.82 -29.00
CA LEU A 175 -29.46 7.19 -29.27
C LEU A 175 -30.39 7.94 -30.24
N GLU A 176 -31.04 7.21 -31.15
CA GLU A 176 -31.90 7.73 -32.23
C GLU A 176 -33.20 8.37 -31.70
N ASP A 177 -33.63 8.02 -30.48
CA ASP A 177 -34.84 8.55 -29.84
C ASP A 177 -34.60 9.87 -29.07
N ALA A 178 -33.38 10.45 -29.16
CA ALA A 178 -32.95 11.47 -28.20
C ALA A 178 -33.61 12.85 -28.33
N GLY A 179 -34.02 13.23 -29.55
CA GLY A 179 -34.46 14.59 -29.89
C GLY A 179 -35.89 14.95 -29.45
N ARG A 180 -36.82 13.99 -29.41
CA ARG A 180 -38.24 14.26 -29.11
C ARG A 180 -38.60 14.15 -27.61
N ASP A 181 -38.01 13.20 -26.89
CA ASP A 181 -38.29 12.97 -25.45
C ASP A 181 -37.64 13.99 -24.49
N SER A 182 -36.66 14.76 -24.98
CA SER A 182 -35.85 15.61 -24.13
C SER A 182 -36.63 16.82 -23.59
N ILE A 183 -37.58 17.41 -24.32
CA ILE A 183 -38.30 18.61 -23.84
C ILE A 183 -39.43 18.26 -22.86
N GLU A 184 -40.21 17.22 -23.16
CA GLU A 184 -41.35 16.78 -22.34
C GLU A 184 -40.92 16.32 -20.93
N SER A 185 -39.76 15.65 -20.85
CA SER A 185 -39.18 15.18 -19.59
C SER A 185 -38.54 16.28 -18.73
N LEU A 186 -38.27 17.46 -19.30
CA LEU A 186 -37.75 18.62 -18.56
C LEU A 186 -38.87 19.43 -17.87
N GLN A 187 -40.14 19.18 -18.22
CA GLN A 187 -41.33 19.88 -17.69
C GLN A 187 -41.17 21.41 -17.73
N LEU A 188 -40.61 21.89 -18.84
CA LEU A 188 -40.48 23.30 -19.12
C LEU A 188 -41.86 23.88 -19.46
N PRO A 189 -42.09 25.20 -19.27
CA PRO A 189 -43.31 25.84 -19.73
C PRO A 189 -43.50 25.59 -21.23
N ASP A 190 -44.72 25.26 -21.63
CA ASP A 190 -45.05 25.03 -23.04
C ASP A 190 -45.13 26.37 -23.76
N SER A 191 -43.97 26.84 -24.26
CA SER A 191 -43.86 28.07 -25.03
C SER A 191 -42.96 27.87 -26.26
N PRO A 192 -43.31 28.48 -27.42
CA PRO A 192 -42.50 28.38 -28.63
C PRO A 192 -41.06 28.87 -28.44
N GLU A 193 -40.86 29.85 -27.55
CA GLU A 193 -39.54 30.40 -27.24
C GLU A 193 -38.66 29.38 -26.51
N VAL A 194 -39.23 28.62 -25.57
CA VAL A 194 -38.50 27.59 -24.81
C VAL A 194 -38.23 26.34 -25.63
N GLN A 195 -39.08 26.02 -26.60
CA GLN A 195 -38.84 24.93 -27.55
C GLN A 195 -37.71 25.29 -28.54
N ALA A 196 -37.79 26.46 -29.20
CA ALA A 196 -36.75 26.94 -30.10
C ALA A 196 -35.39 27.07 -29.40
N PHE A 197 -35.41 27.45 -28.12
CA PHE A 197 -34.28 27.44 -27.22
C PHE A 197 -33.66 26.05 -27.07
N ALA A 198 -34.45 25.05 -26.67
CA ALA A 198 -33.96 23.69 -26.43
C ALA A 198 -33.38 23.05 -27.71
N ASP A 199 -34.02 23.27 -28.86
CA ASP A 199 -33.58 22.76 -30.16
C ASP A 199 -32.23 23.37 -30.59
N ARG A 200 -32.07 24.68 -30.43
CA ARG A 200 -30.80 25.37 -30.69
C ARG A 200 -29.66 24.78 -29.87
N TRP A 201 -29.89 24.44 -28.59
CA TRP A 201 -28.85 23.85 -27.75
C TRP A 201 -28.51 22.41 -28.10
N ASN A 202 -29.52 21.60 -28.46
CA ASN A 202 -29.26 20.25 -28.96
C ASN A 202 -28.33 20.31 -30.19
N ALA A 203 -28.51 21.29 -31.08
CA ALA A 203 -27.62 21.53 -32.22
C ALA A 203 -26.23 22.10 -31.83
N GLU A 204 -26.16 23.09 -30.93
CA GLU A 204 -24.90 23.68 -30.46
C GLU A 204 -24.02 22.69 -29.69
N GLU A 205 -24.61 21.72 -28.98
CA GLU A 205 -23.89 20.77 -28.15
C GLU A 205 -23.05 19.80 -28.99
N VAL A 206 -23.48 19.50 -30.23
CA VAL A 206 -22.70 18.72 -31.20
C VAL A 206 -21.42 19.46 -31.58
N TRP A 207 -21.49 20.77 -31.82
CA TRP A 207 -20.32 21.59 -32.20
C TRP A 207 -19.36 21.85 -31.04
N ARG A 208 -19.89 22.10 -29.84
CA ARG A 208 -19.07 22.33 -28.64
C ARG A 208 -18.34 21.08 -28.14
N SER A 209 -18.76 19.90 -28.58
CA SER A 209 -18.10 18.64 -28.24
C SER A 209 -16.58 18.68 -28.46
N ARG A 210 -16.11 19.31 -29.54
CA ARG A 210 -14.69 19.44 -29.88
C ARG A 210 -13.94 20.34 -28.90
N ALA A 211 -14.52 21.50 -28.57
CA ALA A 211 -13.93 22.43 -27.61
C ALA A 211 -13.92 21.81 -26.19
N ASP A 212 -15.00 21.13 -25.82
CA ASP A 212 -15.13 20.41 -24.56
C ASP A 212 -14.05 19.33 -24.41
N TRP A 213 -13.78 18.56 -25.48
CA TRP A 213 -12.67 17.60 -25.52
C TRP A 213 -11.29 18.28 -25.50
N GLY A 214 -11.10 19.39 -26.23
CA GLY A 214 -9.84 20.14 -26.21
C GLY A 214 -9.48 20.62 -24.81
N TRP A 215 -10.47 21.08 -24.02
CA TRP A 215 -10.28 21.43 -22.62
C TRP A 215 -9.89 20.22 -21.76
N VAL A 216 -10.58 19.08 -21.93
CA VAL A 216 -10.25 17.83 -21.21
C VAL A 216 -8.83 17.39 -21.52
N PHE A 217 -8.44 17.35 -22.80
CA PHE A 217 -7.08 16.99 -23.21
C PHE A 217 -6.03 17.96 -22.67
N GLY A 218 -6.30 19.26 -22.69
CA GLY A 218 -5.42 20.27 -22.09
C GLY A 218 -5.18 20.00 -20.61
N PHE A 219 -6.24 19.72 -19.85
CA PHE A 219 -6.15 19.40 -18.42
C PHE A 219 -5.35 18.12 -18.16
N ILE A 220 -5.61 17.07 -18.94
CA ILE A 220 -4.89 15.78 -18.87
C ILE A 220 -3.40 15.97 -19.16
N ALA A 221 -3.07 16.75 -20.20
CA ALA A 221 -1.69 17.06 -20.53
C ALA A 221 -0.99 17.85 -19.42
N THR A 222 -1.70 18.76 -18.75
CA THR A 222 -1.18 19.48 -17.58
C THR A 222 -0.91 18.54 -16.41
N LEU A 223 -1.85 17.65 -16.05
CA LEU A 223 -1.65 16.65 -14.99
C LEU A 223 -0.47 15.73 -15.31
N PHE A 224 -0.38 15.27 -16.56
CA PHE A 224 0.75 14.46 -17.03
C PHE A 224 2.08 15.19 -16.86
N ALA A 225 2.16 16.47 -17.25
CA ALA A 225 3.38 17.26 -17.08
C ALA A 225 3.76 17.48 -15.60
N ILE A 226 2.77 17.64 -14.71
CA ILE A 226 2.98 17.77 -13.27
C ILE A 226 3.57 16.46 -12.71
N HIS A 227 2.95 15.32 -13.00
CA HIS A 227 3.46 14.01 -12.55
C HIS A 227 4.83 13.71 -13.13
N LEU A 228 5.06 14.03 -14.41
CA LEU A 228 6.37 13.86 -15.05
C LEU A 228 7.46 14.68 -14.34
N GLY A 229 7.13 15.89 -13.91
CA GLY A 229 8.06 16.74 -13.15
C GLY A 229 8.33 16.22 -11.74
N ARG A 230 7.32 15.67 -11.06
CA ARG A 230 7.44 15.14 -9.68
C ARG A 230 8.10 13.77 -9.62
N MET A 231 7.67 12.84 -10.47
CA MET A 231 8.21 11.48 -10.53
C MET A 231 9.57 11.41 -11.23
N GLY A 232 9.99 12.48 -11.91
CA GLY A 232 11.22 12.57 -12.68
C GLY A 232 11.12 11.94 -14.08
N PHE A 233 11.96 12.44 -14.99
CA PHE A 233 12.02 11.98 -16.38
C PHE A 233 13.36 11.31 -16.65
N ASP A 234 13.47 10.04 -16.33
CA ASP A 234 14.67 9.25 -16.61
C ASP A 234 14.69 8.66 -18.04
N ARG A 235 13.75 9.10 -18.90
CA ARG A 235 13.56 8.70 -20.32
C ARG A 235 13.30 7.21 -20.53
N THR A 236 12.91 6.52 -19.47
CA THR A 236 12.61 5.09 -19.52
C THR A 236 11.15 4.84 -19.85
N VAL A 237 10.82 3.64 -20.32
CA VAL A 237 9.43 3.21 -20.49
C VAL A 237 8.70 3.32 -19.16
N PHE A 238 9.31 2.88 -18.05
CA PHE A 238 8.74 2.99 -16.70
C PHE A 238 8.57 4.45 -16.24
N GLY A 239 9.57 5.30 -16.43
CA GLY A 239 9.52 6.73 -16.07
C GLY A 239 8.51 7.55 -16.90
N ILE A 240 8.06 7.05 -18.06
CA ILE A 240 6.95 7.62 -18.84
C ILE A 240 5.61 6.95 -18.46
N LEU A 241 5.63 5.66 -18.15
CA LEU A 241 4.45 4.88 -17.83
C LEU A 241 3.91 5.19 -16.41
N SER A 242 4.77 5.47 -15.42
CA SER A 242 4.32 5.86 -14.08
C SER A 242 3.49 7.15 -14.08
N PRO A 243 3.94 8.26 -14.72
CA PRO A 243 3.10 9.45 -14.86
C PRO A 243 1.81 9.17 -15.65
N ALA A 244 1.84 8.29 -16.65
CA ALA A 244 0.64 7.91 -17.40
C ALA A 244 -0.37 7.14 -16.52
N ILE A 245 0.11 6.21 -15.68
CA ILE A 245 -0.72 5.48 -14.73
C ILE A 245 -1.31 6.42 -13.67
N ALA A 246 -0.52 7.35 -13.13
CA ALA A 246 -1.01 8.35 -12.18
C ALA A 246 -2.13 9.20 -12.79
N VAL A 247 -1.95 9.68 -14.04
CA VAL A 247 -2.99 10.40 -14.77
C VAL A 247 -4.24 9.53 -14.99
N LEU A 248 -4.10 8.24 -15.31
CA LEU A 248 -5.25 7.34 -15.40
C LEU A 248 -5.99 7.22 -14.05
N GLY A 249 -5.24 7.22 -12.94
CA GLY A 249 -5.77 7.35 -11.59
C GLY A 249 -6.60 8.62 -11.42
N ASP A 250 -6.07 9.78 -11.84
CA ASP A 250 -6.77 11.07 -11.79
C ASP A 250 -8.06 11.06 -12.60
N LEU A 251 -8.04 10.43 -13.79
CA LEU A 251 -9.26 10.24 -14.60
C LEU A 251 -10.30 9.40 -13.86
N GLY A 252 -9.86 8.32 -13.21
CA GLY A 252 -10.72 7.46 -12.41
C GLY A 252 -11.36 8.21 -11.24
N VAL A 253 -10.56 8.92 -10.44
CA VAL A 253 -11.02 9.74 -9.32
C VAL A 253 -11.95 10.86 -9.80
N SER A 254 -11.60 11.51 -10.90
CA SER A 254 -12.44 12.53 -11.54
C SER A 254 -13.82 11.99 -11.90
N LEU A 255 -13.88 10.83 -12.57
CA LEU A 255 -15.16 10.20 -12.91
C LEU A 255 -15.96 9.83 -11.65
N LEU A 256 -15.29 9.29 -10.63
CA LEU A 256 -15.92 8.97 -9.35
C LEU A 256 -16.52 10.22 -8.70
N LEU A 257 -15.76 11.30 -8.54
CA LEU A 257 -16.22 12.56 -7.94
C LEU A 257 -17.33 13.20 -8.76
N GLY A 258 -17.20 13.19 -10.10
CA GLY A 258 -18.20 13.71 -11.02
C GLY A 258 -19.54 12.99 -10.86
N PHE A 259 -19.55 11.66 -10.93
CA PHE A 259 -20.77 10.86 -10.92
C PHE A 259 -21.33 10.52 -9.54
N ALA A 260 -20.49 10.41 -8.51
CA ALA A 260 -20.91 10.06 -7.15
C ALA A 260 -21.27 11.30 -6.31
N LEU A 261 -20.63 12.45 -6.54
CA LEU A 261 -20.82 13.64 -5.72
C LEU A 261 -21.47 14.79 -6.48
N VAL A 262 -20.81 15.31 -7.52
CA VAL A 262 -21.20 16.60 -8.12
C VAL A 262 -22.48 16.51 -8.96
N ILE A 263 -22.62 15.45 -9.76
CA ILE A 263 -23.83 15.24 -10.57
C ILE A 263 -25.04 14.95 -9.66
N PRO A 264 -24.99 14.01 -8.68
CA PRO A 264 -26.09 13.78 -7.76
C PRO A 264 -26.47 15.01 -6.95
N ALA A 265 -25.50 15.75 -6.41
CA ALA A 265 -25.75 17.01 -5.69
C ALA A 265 -26.45 18.03 -6.60
N GLY A 266 -26.00 18.16 -7.85
CA GLY A 266 -26.66 19.02 -8.84
C GLY A 266 -28.10 18.60 -9.17
N VAL A 267 -28.36 17.29 -9.27
CA VAL A 267 -29.71 16.74 -9.48
C VAL A 267 -30.60 16.95 -8.25
N GLY A 268 -30.06 16.77 -7.04
CA GLY A 268 -30.75 17.00 -5.78
C GLY A 268 -31.11 18.47 -5.58
N LEU A 269 -30.15 19.38 -5.78
CA LEU A 269 -30.38 20.83 -5.75
C LEU A 269 -31.44 21.25 -6.77
N ARG A 270 -31.43 20.63 -7.97
CA ARG A 270 -32.48 20.86 -8.98
C ARG A 270 -33.86 20.45 -8.48
N TRP A 271 -33.96 19.28 -7.84
CA TRP A 271 -35.22 18.79 -7.27
C TRP A 271 -35.75 19.76 -6.21
N LEU A 272 -34.89 20.19 -5.27
CA LEU A 272 -35.23 21.16 -4.23
C LEU A 272 -35.67 22.52 -4.78
N THR A 273 -35.02 22.99 -5.84
CA THR A 273 -35.27 24.33 -6.41
C THR A 273 -36.26 24.34 -7.58
N ARG A 274 -36.99 23.24 -7.82
CA ARG A 274 -37.87 23.08 -8.99
C ARG A 274 -38.99 24.13 -9.03
N GLY A 275 -39.70 24.34 -7.92
CA GLY A 275 -40.81 25.30 -7.86
C GLY A 275 -40.36 26.75 -8.09
N VAL A 276 -39.20 27.11 -7.53
CA VAL A 276 -38.57 28.42 -7.75
C VAL A 276 -38.20 28.58 -9.23
N ALA A 277 -37.58 27.57 -9.85
CA ALA A 277 -37.19 27.64 -11.25
C ALA A 277 -38.40 27.78 -12.20
N GLN A 278 -39.51 27.08 -11.92
CA GLN A 278 -40.75 27.22 -12.69
C GLN A 278 -41.36 28.62 -12.54
N SER A 279 -41.36 29.16 -11.32
CA SER A 279 -41.85 30.52 -11.05
C SER A 279 -41.01 31.57 -11.78
N LEU A 280 -39.68 31.41 -11.79
CA LEU A 280 -38.77 32.30 -12.51
C LEU A 280 -38.92 32.21 -14.03
N TRP A 281 -39.11 31.00 -14.57
CA TRP A 281 -39.42 30.82 -15.99
C TRP A 281 -40.70 31.57 -16.38
N ASN A 282 -41.79 31.37 -15.61
CA ASN A 282 -43.05 32.07 -15.84
C ASN A 282 -42.89 33.59 -15.71
N TRP A 283 -42.14 34.05 -14.72
CA TRP A 283 -41.87 35.48 -14.52
C TRP A 283 -41.12 36.08 -15.71
N VAL A 284 -40.01 35.48 -16.18
CA VAL A 284 -39.23 35.99 -17.32
C VAL A 284 -40.05 36.01 -18.61
N LEU A 285 -40.81 34.94 -18.88
CA LEU A 285 -41.58 34.77 -20.11
C LEU A 285 -42.78 35.72 -20.25
N GLN A 286 -43.21 36.39 -19.18
CA GLN A 286 -44.24 37.45 -19.24
C GLN A 286 -43.84 38.66 -20.11
N VAL A 287 -42.54 38.87 -20.35
CA VAL A 287 -42.04 40.00 -21.14
C VAL A 287 -41.36 39.49 -22.41
N PRO A 288 -41.72 40.02 -23.61
CA PRO A 288 -41.10 39.66 -24.87
C PRO A 288 -39.58 39.83 -24.85
N ALA A 289 -38.84 38.96 -25.54
CA ALA A 289 -37.38 38.91 -25.52
C ALA A 289 -36.69 40.28 -25.74
N GLY A 290 -37.20 41.09 -26.68
CA GLY A 290 -36.66 42.41 -27.01
C GLY A 290 -36.87 43.50 -25.94
N GLN A 291 -37.73 43.27 -24.94
CA GLN A 291 -38.08 44.25 -23.90
C GLN A 291 -37.54 43.86 -22.51
N ARG A 292 -36.73 42.79 -22.41
CA ARG A 292 -36.19 42.30 -21.13
C ARG A 292 -35.08 43.21 -20.60
N THR A 293 -35.30 43.79 -19.41
CA THR A 293 -34.32 44.59 -18.66
C THR A 293 -33.23 43.71 -18.00
N GLY A 294 -32.19 44.34 -17.43
CA GLY A 294 -30.98 43.65 -16.93
C GLY A 294 -31.25 42.45 -16.01
N MET A 295 -32.11 42.59 -15.01
CA MET A 295 -32.43 41.49 -14.08
C MET A 295 -33.11 40.30 -14.78
N ARG A 296 -34.05 40.56 -15.70
CA ARG A 296 -34.72 39.50 -16.48
C ARG A 296 -33.74 38.79 -17.41
N ARG A 297 -32.79 39.50 -18.01
CA ARG A 297 -31.70 38.90 -18.81
C ARG A 297 -30.77 38.04 -17.96
N TRP A 298 -30.44 38.47 -16.75
CA TRP A 298 -29.58 37.71 -15.83
C TRP A 298 -30.26 36.44 -15.32
N VAL A 299 -31.52 36.53 -14.90
CA VAL A 299 -32.33 35.38 -14.49
C VAL A 299 -32.53 34.41 -15.65
N MET A 300 -32.80 34.92 -16.86
CA MET A 300 -32.85 34.10 -18.07
C MET A 300 -31.55 33.32 -18.20
N TRP A 301 -30.38 33.98 -18.26
CA TRP A 301 -29.08 33.31 -18.37
C TRP A 301 -28.82 32.20 -17.33
N ILE A 302 -29.27 32.36 -16.08
CA ILE A 302 -29.22 31.30 -15.06
C ILE A 302 -30.09 30.10 -15.47
N LEU A 303 -31.36 30.36 -15.83
CA LEU A 303 -32.31 29.34 -16.27
C LEU A 303 -31.81 28.62 -17.54
N GLU A 304 -31.15 29.36 -18.44
CA GLU A 304 -30.52 28.83 -19.64
C GLU A 304 -29.40 27.83 -19.28
N ARG A 305 -28.45 28.26 -18.43
CA ARG A 305 -27.36 27.39 -17.97
C ARG A 305 -27.86 26.13 -17.27
N ARG A 306 -28.90 26.29 -16.42
CA ARG A 306 -29.53 25.18 -15.71
C ARG A 306 -30.14 24.17 -16.68
N THR A 307 -30.92 24.63 -17.66
CA THR A 307 -31.60 23.79 -18.65
C THR A 307 -30.61 23.08 -19.56
N ARG A 308 -29.58 23.81 -19.99
CA ARG A 308 -28.46 23.26 -20.78
C ARG A 308 -27.74 22.12 -20.06
N ARG A 309 -27.42 22.28 -18.76
CA ARG A 309 -26.81 21.20 -17.96
C ARG A 309 -27.69 19.96 -17.93
N GLN A 310 -29.02 20.14 -17.92
CA GLN A 310 -29.97 19.02 -17.92
C GLN A 310 -30.01 18.29 -19.26
N ILE A 311 -29.99 19.01 -20.38
CA ILE A 311 -29.87 18.43 -21.72
C ILE A 311 -28.56 17.61 -21.84
N ARG A 312 -27.44 18.17 -21.39
CA ARG A 312 -26.15 17.44 -21.36
C ARG A 312 -26.21 16.15 -20.56
N LEU A 313 -26.81 16.17 -19.37
CA LEU A 313 -26.98 14.98 -18.53
C LEU A 313 -27.92 13.94 -19.17
N GLN A 314 -28.95 14.38 -19.89
CA GLN A 314 -29.82 13.46 -20.65
C GLN A 314 -29.10 12.81 -21.82
N GLN A 315 -28.28 13.57 -22.55
CA GLN A 315 -27.45 13.03 -23.63
C GLN A 315 -26.38 12.06 -23.08
N ALA A 316 -25.75 12.39 -21.95
CA ALA A 316 -24.81 11.50 -21.24
C ALA A 316 -25.45 10.16 -20.87
N ARG A 317 -26.73 10.14 -20.45
CA ARG A 317 -27.46 8.88 -20.17
C ARG A 317 -27.60 7.96 -21.37
N ARG A 318 -27.56 8.53 -22.58
CA ARG A 318 -27.80 7.81 -23.84
C ARG A 318 -26.50 7.46 -24.56
N SER A 319 -25.39 8.14 -24.24
CA SER A 319 -24.10 8.04 -24.95
C SER A 319 -22.92 7.95 -23.98
N LEU A 320 -22.18 6.83 -24.03
CA LEU A 320 -21.00 6.61 -23.19
C LEU A 320 -19.88 7.65 -23.44
N PRO A 321 -19.52 8.02 -24.69
CA PRO A 321 -18.55 9.11 -24.91
C PRO A 321 -18.98 10.45 -24.33
N VAL A 322 -20.27 10.76 -24.35
CA VAL A 322 -20.80 12.00 -23.74
C VAL A 322 -20.77 11.90 -22.22
N ALA A 323 -21.11 10.74 -21.64
CA ALA A 323 -20.98 10.49 -20.21
C ALA A 323 -19.54 10.65 -19.74
N LEU A 324 -18.58 10.03 -20.43
CA LEU A 324 -17.16 10.14 -20.12
C LEU A 324 -16.71 11.61 -20.14
N ARG A 325 -17.03 12.34 -21.22
CA ARG A 325 -16.69 13.77 -21.33
C ARG A 325 -17.29 14.60 -20.21
N VAL A 326 -18.60 14.46 -19.94
CA VAL A 326 -19.29 15.22 -18.89
C VAL A 326 -18.74 14.88 -17.50
N GLY A 327 -18.47 13.60 -17.24
CA GLY A 327 -17.86 13.14 -16.00
C GLY A 327 -16.50 13.79 -15.79
N LEU A 328 -15.61 13.71 -16.79
CA LEU A 328 -14.28 14.32 -16.73
C LEU A 328 -14.34 15.85 -16.58
N GLN A 329 -15.21 16.53 -17.33
CA GLN A 329 -15.35 17.99 -17.25
C GLN A 329 -15.76 18.49 -15.86
N VAL A 330 -16.60 17.72 -15.18
CA VAL A 330 -17.09 18.08 -13.85
C VAL A 330 -16.12 17.61 -12.76
N GLY A 331 -15.50 16.45 -12.96
CA GLY A 331 -14.64 15.79 -12.00
C GLY A 331 -13.22 16.33 -11.94
N LEU A 332 -12.59 16.62 -13.08
CA LEU A 332 -11.16 16.97 -13.16
C LEU A 332 -10.80 18.20 -12.31
N PRO A 333 -11.57 19.30 -12.32
CA PRO A 333 -11.28 20.45 -11.47
C PRO A 333 -11.36 20.10 -9.98
N LEU A 334 -12.33 19.25 -9.60
CA LEU A 334 -12.51 18.85 -8.20
C LEU A 334 -11.41 17.88 -7.76
N ALA A 335 -11.03 16.92 -8.61
CA ALA A 335 -9.91 16.02 -8.38
C ALA A 335 -8.63 16.83 -8.16
N ALA A 336 -8.34 17.82 -9.01
CA ALA A 336 -7.19 18.70 -8.87
C ALA A 336 -7.22 19.54 -7.58
N ILE A 337 -8.38 20.08 -7.18
CA ILE A 337 -8.52 20.83 -5.91
C ILE A 337 -8.27 19.91 -4.70
N ILE A 338 -8.80 18.68 -4.73
CA ILE A 338 -8.59 17.70 -3.66
C ILE A 338 -7.12 17.30 -3.60
N ALA A 339 -6.51 16.94 -4.72
CA ALA A 339 -5.09 16.59 -4.79
C ALA A 339 -4.19 17.73 -4.32
N ALA A 340 -4.45 18.97 -4.75
CA ALA A 340 -3.66 20.14 -4.36
C ALA A 340 -3.79 20.50 -2.87
N THR A 341 -4.91 20.14 -2.23
CA THR A 341 -5.13 20.42 -0.81
C THR A 341 -4.87 19.22 0.10
N ALA A 342 -4.79 17.99 -0.43
CA ALA A 342 -4.51 16.75 0.30
C ALA A 342 -3.34 16.85 1.31
N PRO A 343 -2.19 17.49 0.96
CA PRO A 343 -1.10 17.69 1.91
C PRO A 343 -1.49 18.57 3.12
N ILE A 344 -2.32 19.60 2.91
CA ILE A 344 -2.80 20.49 3.98
C ILE A 344 -3.64 19.70 5.00
N TRP A 345 -4.38 18.70 4.53
CA TRP A 345 -5.19 17.85 5.37
C TRP A 345 -4.39 16.72 6.05
N GLY A 346 -3.09 16.59 5.77
CA GLY A 346 -2.27 15.46 6.22
C GLY A 346 -2.84 14.12 5.74
N MET A 347 -3.30 14.07 4.49
CA MET A 347 -3.82 12.87 3.80
C MET A 347 -3.02 12.60 2.52
N SER A 348 -1.76 13.06 2.48
CA SER A 348 -0.90 12.96 1.29
C SER A 348 -0.81 11.53 0.77
N TRP A 349 -0.83 10.51 1.63
CA TRP A 349 -0.73 9.12 1.20
C TRP A 349 -2.00 8.56 0.51
N TYR A 350 -3.19 9.05 0.89
CA TYR A 350 -4.49 8.47 0.49
C TYR A 350 -5.00 8.93 -0.88
N PHE A 351 -4.63 10.15 -1.29
CA PHE A 351 -5.12 10.78 -2.53
C PHE A 351 -4.00 11.09 -3.52
N ASP A 352 -2.87 10.40 -3.39
CA ASP A 352 -1.76 10.52 -4.32
C ASP A 352 -1.79 9.36 -5.32
N THR A 353 -2.16 9.67 -6.56
CA THR A 353 -2.20 8.70 -7.68
C THR A 353 -0.80 8.23 -8.06
N GLU A 354 0.24 8.93 -7.60
CA GLU A 354 1.64 8.50 -7.69
C GLU A 354 1.89 7.21 -6.88
N ASN A 355 1.24 7.09 -5.71
CA ASN A 355 1.33 5.88 -4.88
C ASN A 355 0.66 4.67 -5.56
N TRP A 356 -0.35 4.89 -6.41
CA TRP A 356 -0.99 3.79 -7.14
C TRP A 356 -0.08 3.24 -8.23
N ALA A 357 0.60 4.14 -8.95
CA ALA A 357 1.64 3.75 -9.90
C ALA A 357 2.78 3.01 -9.20
N ALA A 358 3.23 3.51 -8.04
CA ALA A 358 4.22 2.83 -7.21
C ALA A 358 3.73 1.43 -6.79
N GLY A 359 2.51 1.28 -6.27
CA GLY A 359 1.97 -0.02 -5.86
C GLY A 359 1.90 -1.05 -6.99
N MET A 360 1.58 -0.61 -8.22
CA MET A 360 1.65 -1.48 -9.40
C MET A 360 3.09 -1.94 -9.69
N TRP A 361 4.06 -1.05 -9.57
CA TRP A 361 5.47 -1.38 -9.77
C TRP A 361 6.04 -2.25 -8.68
N ASN A 362 5.66 -2.02 -7.42
CA ASN A 362 6.06 -2.84 -6.30
C ASN A 362 5.59 -4.29 -6.49
N SER A 363 4.33 -4.48 -6.92
CA SER A 363 3.78 -5.81 -7.23
C SER A 363 4.48 -6.48 -8.40
N TRP A 364 4.90 -5.70 -9.40
CA TRP A 364 5.65 -6.21 -10.55
C TRP A 364 7.09 -6.61 -10.17
N ALA A 365 7.77 -5.76 -9.39
CA ALA A 365 9.09 -6.01 -8.88
C ALA A 365 9.10 -7.27 -8.00
N GLU A 366 8.15 -7.38 -7.06
CA GLU A 366 7.96 -8.56 -6.22
C GLU A 366 7.92 -9.86 -7.03
N ALA A 367 7.20 -9.88 -8.15
CA ALA A 367 7.08 -11.05 -9.02
C ALA A 367 8.38 -11.42 -9.78
N ARG A 368 9.38 -10.53 -9.82
CA ARG A 368 10.65 -10.73 -10.55
C ARG A 368 11.88 -10.73 -9.65
N THR A 369 11.80 -10.17 -8.45
CA THR A 369 12.92 -9.98 -7.52
C THR A 369 13.73 -11.26 -7.34
N ASP A 370 13.10 -12.40 -7.09
CA ASP A 370 13.83 -13.66 -6.89
C ASP A 370 14.61 -14.12 -8.13
N THR A 371 14.07 -13.90 -9.34
CA THR A 371 14.79 -14.19 -10.59
C THR A 371 15.99 -13.26 -10.78
N TRP A 372 15.85 -11.99 -10.44
CA TRP A 372 16.94 -11.03 -10.50
C TRP A 372 18.03 -11.39 -9.48
N ARG A 373 17.64 -11.66 -8.22
CA ARG A 373 18.52 -12.07 -7.13
C ARG A 373 19.38 -13.27 -7.51
N GLU A 374 18.75 -14.35 -7.94
CA GLU A 374 19.45 -15.58 -8.35
C GLU A 374 20.49 -15.29 -9.45
N ALA A 375 20.11 -14.51 -10.47
CA ALA A 375 21.02 -14.15 -11.56
C ALA A 375 22.20 -13.28 -11.10
N MET A 376 21.92 -12.28 -10.25
CA MET A 376 22.94 -11.39 -9.70
C MET A 376 23.95 -12.17 -8.85
N VAL A 377 23.47 -13.00 -7.92
CA VAL A 377 24.32 -13.75 -6.98
C VAL A 377 25.24 -14.72 -7.72
N ARG A 378 24.71 -15.45 -8.72
CA ARG A 378 25.52 -16.33 -9.58
C ARG A 378 26.65 -15.60 -10.31
N ALA A 379 26.39 -14.37 -10.77
CA ALA A 379 27.38 -13.59 -11.49
C ALA A 379 28.44 -12.96 -10.58
N MET A 380 28.12 -12.72 -9.31
CA MET A 380 29.07 -12.19 -8.33
C MET A 380 30.00 -13.29 -7.78
N ALA A 381 29.48 -14.52 -7.62
CA ALA A 381 30.24 -15.69 -7.15
C ALA A 381 30.18 -16.84 -8.18
N PRO A 382 30.89 -16.73 -9.32
CA PRO A 382 30.91 -17.80 -10.32
C PRO A 382 31.48 -19.09 -9.72
N ALA A 383 30.97 -20.24 -10.16
CA ALA A 383 31.34 -21.57 -9.64
C ALA A 383 32.85 -21.91 -9.76
N GLU A 384 33.59 -21.12 -10.55
CA GLU A 384 35.03 -21.24 -10.79
C GLU A 384 35.88 -20.38 -9.84
N ALA A 385 35.28 -19.64 -8.90
CA ALA A 385 36.02 -18.86 -7.91
C ALA A 385 36.81 -19.81 -6.98
N GLU A 386 38.13 -19.57 -6.87
CA GLU A 386 39.05 -20.36 -6.04
C GLU A 386 38.80 -20.21 -4.53
N GLU A 387 38.03 -19.20 -4.12
CA GLU A 387 37.72 -18.94 -2.71
C GLU A 387 36.88 -20.06 -2.08
N PRO A 388 37.27 -20.52 -0.88
CA PRO A 388 36.45 -21.42 -0.08
C PRO A 388 35.02 -20.91 0.03
N ALA A 389 34.03 -21.81 -0.07
CA ALA A 389 32.62 -21.43 -0.05
C ALA A 389 32.22 -20.67 1.23
N ASP A 390 32.93 -20.89 2.32
CA ASP A 390 32.79 -20.25 3.63
C ASP A 390 33.48 -18.89 3.75
N GLU A 391 34.31 -18.49 2.80
CA GLU A 391 34.90 -17.14 2.72
C GLU A 391 34.17 -16.23 1.72
N ARG A 392 33.33 -16.80 0.84
CA ARG A 392 32.53 -16.02 -0.12
C ARG A 392 31.62 -15.03 0.59
N PHE A 393 31.55 -13.82 0.05
CA PHE A 393 30.78 -12.70 0.60
C PHE A 393 31.16 -12.34 2.06
N ALA A 394 32.33 -12.75 2.54
CA ALA A 394 32.86 -12.24 3.80
C ALA A 394 33.34 -10.80 3.63
N VAL A 395 33.14 -9.96 4.65
CA VAL A 395 33.76 -8.64 4.75
C VAL A 395 34.65 -8.60 5.97
N PHE A 396 35.74 -7.83 5.88
CA PHE A 396 36.78 -7.75 6.91
C PHE A 396 36.96 -6.30 7.39
N PRO A 397 36.07 -5.79 8.27
CA PRO A 397 36.15 -4.42 8.72
C PRO A 397 37.46 -4.17 9.50
N PRO A 398 38.17 -3.05 9.25
CA PRO A 398 39.44 -2.78 9.92
C PRO A 398 39.31 -2.66 11.45
N GLY A 399 40.24 -3.28 12.16
CA GLY A 399 40.32 -3.17 13.62
C GLY A 399 39.30 -4.03 14.38
N VAL A 400 38.64 -4.98 13.71
CA VAL A 400 37.89 -6.06 14.39
C VAL A 400 38.92 -7.01 15.03
N GLY A 401 38.81 -7.16 16.36
CA GLY A 401 39.61 -8.07 17.18
C GLY A 401 38.71 -8.85 18.12
N ASP A 402 39.21 -9.20 19.30
CA ASP A 402 38.43 -9.94 20.30
C ASP A 402 37.28 -9.10 20.87
N ASP A 403 37.57 -7.85 21.27
CA ASP A 403 36.57 -6.91 21.75
C ASP A 403 36.35 -5.79 20.73
N PHE A 404 35.12 -5.65 20.24
CA PHE A 404 34.74 -4.60 19.29
C PHE A 404 33.25 -4.29 19.34
N SER A 405 32.87 -3.15 18.77
CA SER A 405 31.47 -2.76 18.60
C SER A 405 31.15 -2.44 17.14
N PHE A 406 29.88 -2.51 16.79
CA PHE A 406 29.35 -1.99 15.53
C PHE A 406 27.93 -1.45 15.73
N LEU A 407 27.49 -0.59 14.81
CA LEU A 407 26.14 -0.03 14.86
C LEU A 407 25.24 -0.76 13.84
N VAL A 408 23.98 -0.95 14.19
CA VAL A 408 22.93 -1.46 13.29
C VAL A 408 21.79 -0.45 13.23
N ILE A 409 21.44 -0.01 12.03
CA ILE A 409 20.43 1.03 11.80
C ILE A 409 19.51 0.56 10.65
N GLY A 410 18.24 0.30 10.91
CA GLY A 410 17.27 -0.07 9.87
C GLY A 410 16.49 1.11 9.32
N ASP A 411 16.01 0.99 8.08
CA ASP A 411 14.98 1.85 7.50
C ASP A 411 15.31 3.33 7.57
N THR A 412 16.53 3.69 7.15
CA THR A 412 17.03 5.05 7.34
C THR A 412 16.39 6.06 6.38
N GLY A 413 16.02 5.64 5.17
CA GLY A 413 16.06 6.45 3.96
C GLY A 413 14.93 7.44 3.70
N GLU A 414 14.39 8.17 4.67
CA GLU A 414 13.27 9.10 4.42
C GLU A 414 13.74 10.42 3.77
N GLY A 415 14.86 10.98 4.24
CA GLY A 415 15.44 12.24 3.77
C GLY A 415 14.88 13.50 4.45
N ASP A 416 14.17 13.37 5.56
CA ASP A 416 13.51 14.48 6.23
C ASP A 416 13.89 14.61 7.73
N ALA A 417 13.12 15.38 8.51
CA ALA A 417 13.42 15.65 9.91
C ALA A 417 13.47 14.37 10.77
N SER A 418 12.68 13.33 10.47
CA SER A 418 12.67 12.09 11.23
C SER A 418 13.99 11.32 11.10
N GLN A 419 14.63 11.37 9.94
CA GLN A 419 15.96 10.78 9.75
C GLN A 419 17.05 11.67 10.35
N HIS A 420 16.99 12.98 10.10
CA HIS A 420 18.04 13.91 10.52
C HIS A 420 18.16 14.07 12.05
N VAL A 421 17.08 13.86 12.80
CA VAL A 421 17.08 13.98 14.27
C VAL A 421 18.02 12.96 14.95
N LEU A 422 18.29 11.81 14.33
CA LEU A 422 19.22 10.81 14.87
C LEU A 422 20.70 11.14 14.62
N ARG A 423 21.00 12.04 13.69
CA ARG A 423 22.37 12.25 13.18
C ARG A 423 23.37 12.57 14.29
N ASP A 424 23.00 13.39 15.26
CA ASP A 424 23.92 13.78 16.34
C ASP A 424 24.27 12.58 17.23
N GLN A 425 23.29 11.74 17.56
CA GLN A 425 23.47 10.55 18.38
C GLN A 425 24.22 9.45 17.62
N TYR A 426 23.89 9.27 16.34
CA TYR A 426 24.63 8.40 15.44
C TYR A 426 26.13 8.79 15.36
N LEU A 427 26.42 10.06 15.09
CA LEU A 427 27.80 10.54 14.99
C LEU A 427 28.55 10.47 16.32
N GLN A 428 27.86 10.60 17.46
CA GLN A 428 28.42 10.38 18.78
C GLN A 428 28.80 8.91 18.97
N ALA A 429 27.91 7.97 18.60
CA ALA A 429 28.15 6.54 18.73
C ALA A 429 29.27 6.05 17.80
N VAL A 430 29.24 6.42 16.51
CA VAL A 430 30.18 5.91 15.50
C VAL A 430 31.63 6.38 15.71
N ARG A 431 31.81 7.49 16.44
CA ARG A 431 33.13 8.02 16.80
C ARG A 431 33.79 7.30 17.97
N GLN A 432 33.07 6.46 18.70
CA GLN A 432 33.66 5.64 19.76
C GLN A 432 34.75 4.73 19.17
N GLU A 433 35.91 4.65 19.85
CA GLU A 433 37.05 3.88 19.36
C GLU A 433 36.74 2.40 19.17
N GLY A 434 35.90 1.84 20.05
CA GLY A 434 35.42 0.46 19.99
C GLY A 434 34.56 0.17 18.77
N VAL A 435 33.87 1.17 18.20
CA VAL A 435 33.03 0.98 17.01
C VAL A 435 33.90 0.85 15.76
N LYS A 436 33.75 -0.25 15.04
CA LYS A 436 34.59 -0.59 13.87
C LYS A 436 33.88 -0.42 12.54
N PHE A 437 32.57 -0.65 12.50
CA PHE A 437 31.76 -0.51 11.28
C PHE A 437 30.28 -0.23 11.62
N VAL A 438 29.51 0.05 10.58
CA VAL A 438 28.05 0.25 10.63
C VAL A 438 27.39 -0.71 9.64
N VAL A 439 26.24 -1.25 10.01
CA VAL A 439 25.36 -2.04 9.16
C VAL A 439 24.02 -1.32 9.02
N VAL A 440 23.60 -1.04 7.79
CA VAL A 440 22.24 -0.61 7.50
C VAL A 440 21.39 -1.85 7.27
N SER A 441 20.39 -2.08 8.11
CA SER A 441 19.53 -3.27 8.08
C SER A 441 18.22 -2.97 7.38
N SER A 442 18.20 -3.09 6.06
CA SER A 442 17.07 -2.85 5.13
C SER A 442 16.68 -1.39 4.88
N ASP A 443 15.98 -1.20 3.75
CA ASP A 443 15.39 0.04 3.23
C ASP A 443 16.27 1.27 3.39
N VAL A 444 17.37 1.25 2.62
CA VAL A 444 18.36 2.32 2.65
C VAL A 444 17.77 3.64 2.16
N VAL A 445 16.93 3.60 1.13
CA VAL A 445 16.39 4.79 0.46
C VAL A 445 14.93 4.60 0.03
N TYR A 446 14.03 5.43 0.57
CA TYR A 446 12.62 5.49 0.16
C TYR A 446 12.40 6.45 -1.02
N PRO A 447 11.37 6.27 -1.85
CA PRO A 447 10.38 5.19 -1.80
C PRO A 447 10.73 3.96 -2.63
N THR A 448 11.76 4.00 -3.49
CA THR A 448 12.02 2.92 -4.45
C THR A 448 13.50 2.58 -4.64
N GLY A 449 14.40 2.97 -3.73
CA GLY A 449 15.83 2.66 -3.87
C GLY A 449 16.56 3.38 -5.02
N ALA A 450 15.94 4.36 -5.66
CA ALA A 450 16.48 4.97 -6.87
C ALA A 450 17.75 5.80 -6.60
N MET A 451 18.76 5.69 -7.47
CA MET A 451 20.05 6.39 -7.32
C MET A 451 19.94 7.91 -7.09
N ARG A 452 18.96 8.58 -7.71
CA ARG A 452 18.77 10.04 -7.55
C ARG A 452 18.49 10.48 -6.10
N ASP A 453 17.98 9.57 -5.28
CA ASP A 453 17.53 9.85 -3.92
C ASP A 453 18.66 9.58 -2.89
N TYR A 454 19.73 8.88 -3.29
CA TYR A 454 20.84 8.52 -2.39
C TYR A 454 21.54 9.74 -1.78
N GLU A 455 21.73 10.84 -2.52
CA GLU A 455 22.43 12.02 -2.00
C GLU A 455 21.72 12.61 -0.77
N LEU A 456 20.41 12.80 -0.88
CA LEU A 456 19.59 13.36 0.19
C LEU A 456 19.35 12.37 1.34
N LYS A 457 19.23 11.08 1.01
CA LYS A 457 18.67 10.07 1.93
C LYS A 457 19.69 9.10 2.53
N PHE A 458 20.91 9.04 1.98
CA PHE A 458 22.01 8.24 2.53
C PHE A 458 23.26 9.10 2.77
N TRP A 459 23.78 9.76 1.73
CA TRP A 459 25.08 10.44 1.83
C TRP A 459 25.08 11.62 2.80
N LEU A 460 24.04 12.47 2.76
CA LEU A 460 23.92 13.60 3.70
C LEU A 460 23.71 13.16 5.16
N PRO A 461 22.79 12.23 5.49
CA PRO A 461 22.61 11.71 6.84
C PRO A 461 23.88 11.08 7.44
N PHE A 462 24.62 10.31 6.64
CA PHE A 462 25.83 9.60 7.08
C PHE A 462 27.11 10.46 6.99
N LYS A 463 27.02 11.70 6.51
CA LYS A 463 28.17 12.61 6.39
C LYS A 463 28.84 12.84 7.74
N GLY A 464 30.13 12.52 7.80
CA GLY A 464 30.97 12.60 9.00
C GLY A 464 31.39 11.22 9.56
N THR A 465 30.89 10.14 8.94
CA THR A 465 31.27 8.76 9.26
C THR A 465 32.60 8.41 8.64
N SER A 466 33.54 7.94 9.45
CA SER A 466 34.86 7.48 9.01
C SER A 466 35.03 5.95 9.06
N LYS A 467 34.01 5.23 9.52
CA LYS A 467 33.99 3.77 9.62
C LYS A 467 33.32 3.17 8.37
N PRO A 468 33.70 1.96 7.93
CA PRO A 468 32.97 1.26 6.87
C PRO A 468 31.48 1.13 7.17
N VAL A 469 30.68 1.38 6.15
CA VAL A 469 29.22 1.20 6.16
C VAL A 469 28.88 0.08 5.18
N TYR A 470 28.29 -0.98 5.71
CA TYR A 470 27.71 -2.09 4.95
C TYR A 470 26.19 -1.99 4.98
N ALA A 471 25.52 -2.64 4.04
CA ALA A 471 24.07 -2.67 4.02
C ALA A 471 23.54 -4.01 3.51
N ILE A 472 22.32 -4.34 3.90
CA ILE A 472 21.48 -5.33 3.21
C ILE A 472 20.25 -4.62 2.64
N PRO A 473 19.74 -5.04 1.47
CA PRO A 473 18.57 -4.40 0.90
C PRO A 473 17.28 -4.82 1.61
N GLY A 474 16.33 -3.89 1.68
CA GLY A 474 14.93 -4.19 1.97
C GLY A 474 14.07 -4.20 0.71
N ASN A 475 12.75 -4.31 0.87
CA ASN A 475 11.82 -4.31 -0.25
C ASN A 475 11.85 -3.00 -1.05
N HIS A 476 12.07 -1.85 -0.40
CA HIS A 476 12.14 -0.56 -1.10
C HIS A 476 13.36 -0.46 -2.00
N ASP A 477 14.48 -1.11 -1.63
CA ASP A 477 15.70 -1.14 -2.45
C ASP A 477 15.54 -2.04 -3.70
N TRP A 478 14.63 -3.01 -3.68
CA TRP A 478 14.40 -3.92 -4.82
C TRP A 478 13.47 -3.34 -5.89
N TYR A 479 12.73 -2.26 -5.59
CA TYR A 479 11.78 -1.66 -6.54
C TYR A 479 12.46 -0.98 -7.74
N ASP A 480 13.74 -0.61 -7.65
CA ASP A 480 14.56 -0.15 -8.80
C ASP A 480 15.39 -1.27 -9.47
N ALA A 481 15.13 -2.54 -9.13
CA ALA A 481 15.96 -3.69 -9.49
C ALA A 481 17.37 -3.69 -8.88
N LEU A 482 17.51 -3.08 -7.69
CA LEU A 482 18.72 -3.02 -6.86
C LEU A 482 19.87 -2.21 -7.48
N GLU A 483 19.57 -1.24 -8.36
CA GLU A 483 20.60 -0.51 -9.11
C GLU A 483 21.32 0.51 -8.22
N GLY A 484 20.57 1.36 -7.51
CA GLY A 484 21.13 2.36 -6.60
C GLY A 484 21.92 1.72 -5.46
N PHE A 485 21.38 0.63 -4.90
CA PHE A 485 22.03 -0.15 -3.86
C PHE A 485 23.33 -0.79 -4.38
N ALA A 486 23.27 -1.48 -5.52
CA ALA A 486 24.43 -2.15 -6.08
C ALA A 486 25.58 -1.18 -6.35
N ALA A 487 25.28 -0.03 -6.95
CA ALA A 487 26.27 0.99 -7.25
C ALA A 487 26.87 1.66 -5.99
N THR A 488 26.14 1.69 -4.88
CA THR A 488 26.55 2.38 -3.64
C THR A 488 27.35 1.49 -2.72
N PHE A 489 26.90 0.26 -2.49
CA PHE A 489 27.48 -0.60 -1.46
C PHE A 489 28.40 -1.69 -1.99
N LEU A 490 28.16 -2.21 -3.20
CA LEU A 490 28.96 -3.29 -3.72
C LEU A 490 30.30 -2.78 -4.25
N GLU A 491 31.29 -3.67 -4.29
CA GLU A 491 32.52 -3.42 -5.03
C GLU A 491 32.19 -3.09 -6.50
N PRO A 492 32.86 -2.11 -7.15
CA PRO A 492 32.47 -1.65 -8.48
C PRO A 492 32.36 -2.75 -9.55
N ASP A 493 33.24 -3.74 -9.51
CA ASP A 493 33.22 -4.85 -10.46
C ASP A 493 32.11 -5.87 -10.13
N ALA A 494 31.84 -6.12 -8.86
CA ALA A 494 30.70 -6.95 -8.44
C ALA A 494 29.37 -6.27 -8.81
N ALA A 495 29.24 -4.96 -8.55
CA ALA A 495 28.08 -4.15 -8.92
C ALA A 495 27.80 -4.22 -10.44
N ARG A 496 28.85 -4.08 -11.25
CA ARG A 496 28.75 -4.18 -12.71
C ARG A 496 28.26 -5.55 -13.15
N ARG A 497 28.90 -6.64 -12.68
CA ARG A 497 28.51 -8.01 -13.02
C ARG A 497 27.07 -8.32 -12.60
N ALA A 498 26.69 -7.91 -11.39
CA ALA A 498 25.35 -8.11 -10.87
C ALA A 498 24.30 -7.41 -11.75
N MET A 499 24.49 -6.11 -12.03
CA MET A 499 23.53 -5.35 -12.84
C MET A 499 23.42 -5.91 -14.27
N GLN A 500 24.54 -6.35 -14.88
CA GLN A 500 24.56 -6.98 -16.21
C GLN A 500 23.81 -8.32 -16.21
N ALA A 501 24.07 -9.20 -15.25
CA ALA A 501 23.37 -10.48 -15.16
C ALA A 501 21.86 -10.31 -14.94
N ARG A 502 21.46 -9.31 -14.16
CA ARG A 502 20.05 -8.93 -14.01
C ARG A 502 19.46 -8.48 -15.35
N LEU A 503 20.17 -7.67 -16.14
CA LEU A 503 19.69 -7.23 -17.46
C LEU A 503 19.41 -8.40 -18.40
N ASP A 504 20.27 -9.43 -18.38
CA ASP A 504 20.13 -10.62 -19.24
C ASP A 504 18.83 -11.39 -18.95
N VAL A 505 18.47 -11.56 -17.67
CA VAL A 505 17.25 -12.27 -17.28
C VAL A 505 15.99 -11.40 -17.34
N ASP A 506 16.16 -10.09 -17.44
CA ASP A 506 15.07 -9.13 -17.50
C ASP A 506 14.49 -8.96 -18.92
N ARG A 507 15.13 -9.56 -19.93
CA ARG A 507 14.66 -9.63 -21.34
C ARG A 507 14.34 -8.25 -21.94
N GLY A 508 15.07 -7.22 -21.53
CA GLY A 508 14.93 -5.85 -22.04
C GLY A 508 13.62 -5.16 -21.65
N ILE A 509 12.96 -5.63 -20.57
CA ILE A 509 11.76 -4.97 -20.04
C ILE A 509 12.16 -3.73 -19.24
N SER A 510 13.19 -3.83 -18.40
CA SER A 510 13.88 -2.68 -17.82
C SER A 510 14.65 -1.92 -18.89
N THR A 511 14.81 -0.64 -18.59
CA THR A 511 15.41 0.37 -19.47
C THR A 511 16.88 0.62 -19.19
N THR A 512 17.47 -0.22 -18.35
CA THR A 512 18.87 -0.12 -17.98
C THR A 512 19.72 -0.72 -19.09
N THR A 513 20.86 -0.07 -19.33
CA THR A 513 21.80 -0.39 -20.41
C THR A 513 23.20 -0.38 -19.79
N ASP A 514 24.19 -1.00 -20.44
CA ASP A 514 25.58 -0.94 -19.96
C ASP A 514 26.05 0.51 -19.74
N ARG A 515 25.67 1.43 -20.63
CA ARG A 515 25.96 2.87 -20.45
C ARG A 515 25.36 3.42 -19.15
N ARG A 516 24.14 3.01 -18.79
CA ARG A 516 23.47 3.47 -17.57
C ARG A 516 24.09 2.84 -16.32
N ILE A 517 24.54 1.58 -16.39
CA ILE A 517 25.31 0.93 -15.33
C ILE A 517 26.56 1.77 -15.00
N GLU A 518 27.35 2.14 -16.02
CA GLU A 518 28.54 2.98 -15.79
C GLU A 518 28.18 4.37 -15.22
N GLN A 519 27.03 4.93 -15.59
CA GLN A 519 26.56 6.20 -15.01
C GLN A 519 26.26 6.07 -13.52
N TYR A 520 25.62 4.98 -13.08
CA TYR A 520 25.39 4.73 -11.66
C TYR A 520 26.70 4.54 -10.89
N LEU A 521 27.64 3.76 -11.45
CA LEU A 521 28.94 3.53 -10.83
C LEU A 521 29.76 4.83 -10.71
N ALA A 522 29.73 5.68 -11.74
CA ALA A 522 30.38 6.99 -11.71
C ALA A 522 29.72 7.92 -10.69
N GLU A 523 28.38 7.92 -10.61
CA GLU A 523 27.66 8.79 -9.70
C GLU A 523 27.90 8.43 -8.22
N ALA A 524 27.83 7.15 -7.86
CA ALA A 524 28.16 6.77 -6.48
C ALA A 524 29.67 6.96 -6.17
N ALA A 525 30.57 6.91 -7.16
CA ALA A 525 31.97 7.26 -6.96
C ALA A 525 32.14 8.76 -6.64
N ARG A 526 31.42 9.60 -7.40
CA ARG A 526 31.37 11.06 -7.17
C ARG A 526 30.83 11.36 -5.78
N LEU A 527 29.69 10.80 -5.41
CA LEU A 527 29.08 11.01 -4.09
C LEU A 527 30.00 10.50 -2.96
N GLN A 528 30.63 9.34 -3.12
CA GLN A 528 31.62 8.85 -2.15
C GLN A 528 32.77 9.85 -1.95
N HIS A 529 33.29 10.44 -3.03
CA HIS A 529 34.34 11.45 -2.97
C HIS A 529 33.90 12.72 -2.24
N GLU A 530 32.71 13.24 -2.55
CA GLU A 530 32.18 14.48 -1.97
C GLU A 530 31.84 14.34 -0.48
N TYR A 531 31.30 13.19 -0.07
CA TYR A 531 30.77 12.99 1.27
C TYR A 531 31.73 12.25 2.21
N GLY A 532 32.71 11.52 1.67
CA GLY A 532 33.74 10.82 2.43
C GLY A 532 33.25 9.64 3.28
N VAL A 533 32.06 9.10 2.97
CA VAL A 533 31.48 7.94 3.67
C VAL A 533 32.09 6.64 3.09
N PRO A 534 32.75 5.78 3.89
CA PRO A 534 33.39 4.57 3.36
C PRO A 534 32.36 3.46 3.08
N VAL A 535 32.09 3.21 1.80
CA VAL A 535 31.23 2.13 1.26
C VAL A 535 31.98 1.39 0.12
N ARG A 536 31.30 0.53 -0.65
CA ARG A 536 31.83 -0.23 -1.80
C ARG A 536 32.83 -1.32 -1.43
N GLN A 537 32.49 -2.09 -0.40
CA GLN A 537 33.38 -3.10 0.19
C GLN A 537 32.72 -4.48 0.34
N GLN A 538 31.45 -4.64 -0.04
CA GLN A 538 30.77 -5.93 -0.02
C GLN A 538 30.69 -6.51 -1.43
N ALA A 539 30.90 -7.82 -1.56
CA ALA A 539 30.85 -8.51 -2.85
C ALA A 539 29.41 -8.79 -3.33
N GLY A 540 28.41 -8.64 -2.47
CA GLY A 540 27.00 -8.92 -2.78
C GLY A 540 26.02 -8.26 -1.79
N PRO A 541 24.71 -8.42 -2.00
CA PRO A 541 23.66 -7.79 -1.18
C PRO A 541 23.49 -8.43 0.21
N PHE A 542 24.18 -9.53 0.46
CA PHE A 542 24.31 -10.21 1.74
C PHE A 542 25.79 -10.40 2.02
N PHE A 543 26.15 -10.58 3.29
CA PHE A 543 27.54 -10.76 3.70
C PHE A 543 27.65 -11.41 5.07
N GLN A 544 28.87 -11.75 5.45
CA GLN A 544 29.19 -12.20 6.80
C GLN A 544 30.41 -11.50 7.37
N VAL A 545 30.47 -11.40 8.70
CA VAL A 545 31.66 -11.01 9.46
C VAL A 545 31.93 -12.09 10.49
N GLN A 546 33.10 -12.73 10.42
CA GLN A 546 33.46 -13.79 11.36
C GLN A 546 34.75 -13.47 12.12
N THR A 547 34.77 -13.86 13.38
CA THR A 547 35.93 -13.91 14.28
C THR A 547 36.06 -15.35 14.82
N PRO A 548 37.06 -15.68 15.66
CA PRO A 548 37.12 -16.99 16.30
C PRO A 548 35.91 -17.32 17.19
N HIS A 549 35.26 -16.33 17.81
CA HIS A 549 34.19 -16.56 18.81
C HIS A 549 32.81 -16.02 18.41
N PHE A 550 32.74 -15.16 17.41
CA PHE A 550 31.51 -14.50 16.97
C PHE A 550 31.36 -14.56 15.45
N ALA A 551 30.12 -14.75 14.98
CA ALA A 551 29.75 -14.68 13.58
C ALA A 551 28.47 -13.84 13.39
N LEU A 552 28.53 -12.89 12.45
CA LEU A 552 27.41 -12.10 11.98
C LEU A 552 27.06 -12.52 10.56
N PHE A 553 25.77 -12.78 10.30
CA PHE A 553 25.22 -13.05 8.97
C PHE A 553 24.20 -11.97 8.61
N ALA A 554 24.42 -11.26 7.52
CA ALA A 554 23.48 -10.28 7.00
C ALA A 554 22.81 -10.88 5.76
N VAL A 555 21.50 -11.12 5.81
CA VAL A 555 20.73 -11.94 4.86
C VAL A 555 19.70 -11.06 4.14
N ASP A 556 19.77 -11.06 2.81
CA ASP A 556 18.78 -10.42 1.96
C ASP A 556 17.53 -11.33 1.86
N THR A 557 16.36 -10.77 2.16
CA THR A 557 15.07 -11.48 2.13
C THR A 557 14.22 -11.11 0.91
N GLY A 558 14.72 -10.25 0.01
CA GLY A 558 14.00 -9.75 -1.15
C GLY A 558 12.73 -8.98 -0.78
N VAL A 559 11.75 -8.93 -1.69
CA VAL A 559 10.42 -8.35 -1.44
C VAL A 559 9.46 -9.39 -0.85
N ALA A 560 9.61 -10.66 -1.26
CA ALA A 560 8.67 -11.74 -0.94
C ALA A 560 9.02 -12.53 0.34
N ARG A 561 9.96 -12.03 1.16
CA ARG A 561 10.44 -12.70 2.40
C ARG A 561 11.02 -14.09 2.13
N ARG A 562 11.85 -14.19 1.08
CA ARG A 562 12.46 -15.43 0.60
C ARG A 562 13.97 -15.31 0.53
N VAL A 563 14.65 -16.45 0.60
CA VAL A 563 16.08 -16.57 0.31
C VAL A 563 16.23 -17.39 -0.97
N ASP A 564 16.90 -16.84 -1.97
CA ASP A 564 17.15 -17.54 -3.23
C ASP A 564 18.06 -18.77 -3.02
N PRO A 565 18.06 -19.76 -3.93
CA PRO A 565 18.83 -20.99 -3.75
C PRO A 565 20.34 -20.78 -3.55
N GLU A 566 20.93 -19.77 -4.17
CA GLU A 566 22.37 -19.52 -4.07
C GLU A 566 22.73 -18.94 -2.71
N GLN A 567 21.98 -17.93 -2.25
CA GLN A 567 22.13 -17.39 -0.91
C GLN A 567 21.80 -18.43 0.17
N TRP A 568 20.82 -19.32 -0.07
CA TRP A 568 20.49 -20.40 0.86
C TRP A 568 21.68 -21.34 1.05
N ASN A 569 22.32 -21.77 -0.05
CA ASN A 569 23.48 -22.64 0.01
C ASN A 569 24.66 -21.97 0.73
N TRP A 570 24.89 -20.69 0.45
CA TRP A 570 25.88 -19.88 1.16
C TRP A 570 25.58 -19.81 2.66
N LEU A 571 24.33 -19.51 3.04
CA LEU A 571 23.93 -19.34 4.43
C LEU A 571 24.11 -20.65 5.22
N VAL A 572 23.71 -21.79 4.66
CA VAL A 572 23.92 -23.11 5.28
C VAL A 572 25.42 -23.38 5.48
N ALA A 573 26.25 -23.16 4.45
CA ALA A 573 27.69 -23.38 4.55
C ALA A 573 28.34 -22.46 5.60
N ALA A 574 27.95 -21.19 5.63
CA ALA A 574 28.45 -20.19 6.56
C ALA A 574 28.04 -20.49 8.02
N LEU A 575 26.80 -20.93 8.23
CA LEU A 575 26.31 -21.37 9.55
C LEU A 575 27.07 -22.61 10.04
N GLU A 576 27.31 -23.59 9.16
CA GLU A 576 28.10 -24.78 9.51
C GLU A 576 29.56 -24.44 9.83
N ALA A 577 30.20 -23.57 9.04
CA ALA A 577 31.57 -23.10 9.29
C ALA A 577 31.70 -22.32 10.61
N SER A 578 30.60 -21.74 11.09
CA SER A 578 30.55 -20.99 12.36
C SER A 578 30.20 -21.85 13.59
N ARG A 579 30.23 -23.18 13.48
CA ARG A 579 29.95 -24.09 14.60
C ARG A 579 30.86 -23.77 15.81
N GLY A 580 30.25 -23.67 16.99
CA GLY A 580 30.94 -23.29 18.24
C GLY A 580 31.09 -21.77 18.46
N LYS A 581 30.71 -20.93 17.49
CA LYS A 581 30.67 -19.47 17.65
C LYS A 581 29.29 -19.02 18.13
N THR A 582 29.26 -17.90 18.83
CA THR A 582 28.01 -17.17 19.10
C THR A 582 27.58 -16.45 17.82
N LYS A 583 26.35 -16.69 17.36
CA LYS A 583 25.87 -16.24 16.04
C LYS A 583 24.80 -15.16 16.17
N MET A 584 24.88 -14.17 15.29
CA MET A 584 23.86 -13.13 15.09
C MET A 584 23.45 -13.09 13.62
N ALA A 585 22.15 -12.94 13.35
CA ALA A 585 21.62 -12.71 12.01
C ALA A 585 20.97 -11.32 11.93
N ILE A 586 21.22 -10.62 10.82
CA ILE A 586 20.51 -9.41 10.42
C ILE A 586 19.72 -9.74 9.16
N LEU A 587 18.40 -9.55 9.17
CA LEU A 587 17.49 -9.89 8.07
C LEU A 587 16.82 -8.63 7.51
N GLY A 588 16.33 -8.70 6.27
CA GLY A 588 15.52 -7.62 5.70
C GLY A 588 14.13 -7.49 6.34
N HIS A 589 13.53 -8.60 6.77
CA HIS A 589 12.22 -8.63 7.42
C HIS A 589 12.28 -9.35 8.78
N PRO A 590 11.51 -8.91 9.79
CA PRO A 590 11.50 -9.52 11.10
C PRO A 590 10.59 -10.77 11.15
N PHE A 591 10.91 -11.74 11.99
CA PHE A 591 10.01 -12.88 12.27
C PHE A 591 8.88 -12.53 13.23
N TYR A 592 9.12 -11.56 14.11
CA TYR A 592 8.17 -11.04 15.07
C TYR A 592 8.02 -9.54 14.88
N ALA A 593 6.79 -9.06 14.73
CA ALA A 593 6.46 -7.64 14.62
C ALA A 593 5.04 -7.38 15.13
N GLY A 594 4.77 -6.23 15.76
CA GLY A 594 3.43 -5.87 16.21
C GLY A 594 2.81 -6.85 17.21
N GLY A 595 3.65 -7.52 18.01
CA GLY A 595 3.26 -8.54 18.97
C GLY A 595 2.89 -9.90 18.35
N ARG A 596 3.17 -10.14 17.07
CA ARG A 596 2.77 -11.35 16.33
C ARG A 596 3.96 -12.04 15.69
N PHE A 597 3.85 -13.35 15.48
CA PHE A 597 4.77 -14.11 14.64
C PHE A 597 4.37 -13.94 13.17
N VAL A 598 5.06 -13.06 12.45
CA VAL A 598 4.67 -12.62 11.10
C VAL A 598 5.17 -13.55 9.99
N ALA A 599 5.96 -14.58 10.33
CA ALA A 599 6.29 -15.65 9.40
C ALA A 599 5.14 -16.63 9.17
N GLU A 600 4.11 -16.62 10.03
CA GLU A 600 2.94 -17.48 9.86
C GLU A 600 2.27 -17.23 8.50
N GLY A 601 2.11 -18.30 7.72
CA GLY A 601 1.52 -18.24 6.38
C GLY A 601 2.52 -18.12 5.22
N SER A 602 3.81 -17.95 5.49
CA SER A 602 4.88 -18.02 4.47
C SER A 602 5.81 -19.23 4.73
N PRO A 603 5.63 -20.36 4.01
CA PRO A 603 6.44 -21.56 4.22
C PRO A 603 7.94 -21.32 4.06
N ASP A 604 8.35 -20.48 3.12
CA ASP A 604 9.77 -20.17 2.89
C ASP A 604 10.37 -19.35 4.03
N PHE A 605 9.59 -18.42 4.61
CA PHE A 605 10.06 -17.59 5.71
C PHE A 605 10.10 -18.37 7.04
N VAL A 606 9.12 -19.26 7.27
CA VAL A 606 9.18 -20.25 8.37
C VAL A 606 10.41 -21.15 8.23
N ARG A 607 10.71 -21.63 7.02
CA ARG A 607 11.89 -22.45 6.77
C ARG A 607 13.21 -21.71 7.10
N LEU A 608 13.29 -20.41 6.82
CA LEU A 608 14.45 -19.59 7.23
C LEU A 608 14.53 -19.45 8.76
N HIS A 609 13.41 -19.21 9.43
CA HIS A 609 13.33 -19.18 10.90
C HIS A 609 13.84 -20.49 11.52
N ASP A 610 13.35 -21.62 11.03
CA ASP A 610 13.74 -22.95 11.47
C ASP A 610 15.24 -23.18 11.27
N LEU A 611 15.81 -22.81 10.11
CA LEU A 611 17.25 -22.96 9.83
C LEU A 611 18.12 -22.20 10.84
N LEU A 612 17.79 -20.94 11.12
CA LEU A 612 18.57 -20.12 12.05
C LEU A 612 18.46 -20.68 13.49
N ARG A 613 17.29 -21.19 13.86
CA ARG A 613 17.05 -21.84 15.14
C ARG A 613 17.84 -23.15 15.26
N GLU A 614 17.80 -24.01 14.25
CA GLU A 614 18.54 -25.28 14.21
C GLU A 614 20.06 -25.08 14.35
N HIS A 615 20.61 -23.98 13.82
CA HIS A 615 22.03 -23.62 13.96
C HIS A 615 22.36 -22.77 15.20
N GLY A 616 21.40 -22.58 16.11
CA GLY A 616 21.60 -21.92 17.39
C GLY A 616 21.96 -20.43 17.26
N VAL A 617 21.33 -19.73 16.31
CA VAL A 617 21.48 -18.26 16.19
C VAL A 617 20.86 -17.59 17.41
N ALA A 618 21.68 -16.86 18.16
CA ALA A 618 21.30 -16.32 19.47
C ALA A 618 20.55 -14.98 19.35
N ILE A 619 20.85 -14.20 18.31
CA ILE A 619 20.25 -12.89 18.06
C ILE A 619 19.80 -12.83 16.61
N VAL A 620 18.56 -12.42 16.39
CA VAL A 620 18.02 -12.06 15.08
C VAL A 620 17.56 -10.61 15.13
N MET A 621 17.98 -9.79 14.18
CA MET A 621 17.59 -8.38 14.10
C MET A 621 17.12 -8.06 12.68
N ALA A 622 16.11 -7.22 12.51
CA ALA A 622 15.60 -6.84 11.18
C ALA A 622 15.00 -5.43 11.17
N GLY A 623 14.92 -4.82 9.98
CA GLY A 623 14.20 -3.57 9.72
C GLY A 623 12.74 -3.82 9.30
N ASP A 624 12.25 -3.14 8.25
CA ASP A 624 10.92 -3.21 7.61
C ASP A 624 9.78 -2.65 8.48
N THR A 625 9.74 -2.98 9.76
CA THR A 625 8.77 -2.41 10.70
C THR A 625 9.36 -1.16 11.38
N HIS A 626 8.70 -0.01 11.20
CA HIS A 626 9.23 1.31 11.58
C HIS A 626 9.09 1.63 13.09
N ASP A 627 9.71 0.82 13.94
CA ASP A 627 9.83 1.03 15.38
C ASP A 627 11.02 0.20 15.92
N LEU A 628 11.18 0.19 17.25
CA LEU A 628 12.09 -0.74 17.93
C LEU A 628 11.26 -1.70 18.77
N GLU A 629 11.41 -2.99 18.51
CA GLU A 629 10.75 -4.05 19.26
C GLU A 629 11.76 -5.11 19.71
N PHE A 630 11.42 -5.82 20.78
CA PHE A 630 12.18 -6.92 21.34
C PHE A 630 11.26 -8.08 21.66
N TYR A 631 11.72 -9.30 21.37
CA TYR A 631 11.04 -10.55 21.72
C TYR A 631 12.04 -11.60 22.21
N ARG A 632 11.63 -12.38 23.20
CA ARG A 632 12.39 -13.57 23.65
C ARG A 632 11.68 -14.84 23.22
N GLU A 633 12.28 -15.57 22.29
CA GLU A 633 11.79 -16.86 21.83
C GLU A 633 12.41 -18.00 22.65
N PRO A 634 11.62 -18.89 23.26
CA PRO A 634 12.15 -20.00 24.04
C PRO A 634 12.78 -21.11 23.16
N GLY A 635 13.89 -21.70 23.64
CA GLY A 635 14.52 -22.90 23.08
C GLY A 635 15.32 -22.69 21.78
N GLY A 636 15.94 -21.53 21.62
CA GLY A 636 16.67 -21.14 20.41
C GLY A 636 18.04 -21.81 20.27
N ARG A 637 18.83 -21.90 21.35
CA ARG A 637 20.16 -22.54 21.39
C ARG A 637 20.18 -23.61 22.48
N GLY A 638 19.51 -24.74 22.23
CA GLY A 638 19.23 -25.74 23.26
C GLY A 638 18.18 -25.21 24.23
N ASP A 639 18.54 -25.08 25.51
CA ASP A 639 17.66 -24.48 26.54
C ASP A 639 17.70 -22.94 26.55
N ASP A 640 18.71 -22.32 25.93
CA ASP A 640 18.86 -20.87 25.88
C ASP A 640 17.88 -20.23 24.86
N PRO A 641 17.27 -19.07 25.18
CA PRO A 641 16.36 -18.40 24.26
C PRO A 641 17.09 -17.69 23.11
N ALA A 642 16.42 -17.57 21.96
CA ALA A 642 16.82 -16.66 20.89
C ALA A 642 16.18 -15.29 21.12
N LEU A 643 16.96 -14.22 20.94
CA LEU A 643 16.48 -12.85 21.06
C LEU A 643 16.19 -12.27 19.67
N HIS A 644 14.98 -11.77 19.48
CA HIS A 644 14.58 -11.13 18.22
C HIS A 644 14.39 -9.64 18.43
N PHE A 645 14.84 -8.85 17.46
CA PHE A 645 14.74 -7.40 17.48
C PHE A 645 14.17 -6.88 16.15
N VAL A 646 13.20 -5.97 16.25
CA VAL A 646 12.83 -5.06 15.17
C VAL A 646 13.62 -3.78 15.39
N ASN A 647 14.31 -3.26 14.38
CA ASN A 647 15.18 -2.09 14.45
C ASN A 647 14.98 -1.17 13.24
N GLY A 648 13.73 -0.99 12.79
CA GLY A 648 13.37 -0.11 11.67
C GLY A 648 13.05 1.33 12.06
N GLY A 649 13.33 1.72 13.30
CA GLY A 649 13.20 3.10 13.75
C GLY A 649 14.32 4.05 13.30
N GLY A 650 15.17 3.71 12.32
CA GLY A 650 16.42 4.43 12.04
C GLY A 650 16.30 5.69 11.19
N GLY A 651 15.13 6.00 10.63
CA GLY A 651 14.87 7.27 9.97
C GLY A 651 13.52 7.42 9.32
N ALA A 652 12.93 6.32 8.84
CA ALA A 652 11.57 6.29 8.34
C ALA A 652 10.56 6.81 9.37
N TYR A 653 9.40 7.24 8.88
CA TYR A 653 8.29 7.65 9.74
C TYR A 653 7.86 6.47 10.62
N LEU A 654 7.62 6.70 11.91
CA LEU A 654 7.37 5.58 12.83
C LEU A 654 5.96 5.01 12.65
N SER A 655 5.86 3.68 12.73
CA SER A 655 4.59 2.98 12.78
C SER A 655 3.96 3.17 14.17
N PHE A 656 3.09 4.16 14.30
CA PHE A 656 2.29 4.31 15.54
C PHE A 656 1.22 3.21 15.68
N GLY A 657 1.01 2.37 14.67
CA GLY A 657 0.05 1.26 14.71
C GLY A 657 0.37 0.27 15.84
N THR A 658 1.63 -0.16 15.92
CA THR A 658 2.13 -1.12 16.94
C THR A 658 1.77 -0.70 18.37
N PRO A 659 2.19 0.49 18.87
CA PRO A 659 1.89 0.90 20.25
C PRO A 659 0.40 1.20 20.49
N LEU A 660 -0.36 1.56 19.45
CA LEU A 660 -1.79 1.84 19.58
C LEU A 660 -2.66 0.58 19.66
N ASP A 661 -2.25 -0.51 19.02
CA ASP A 661 -3.03 -1.76 18.88
C ASP A 661 -2.23 -3.01 19.24
N TRP A 662 -1.47 -2.93 20.34
CA TRP A 662 -0.73 -4.09 20.84
C TRP A 662 -1.68 -5.25 21.21
N PRO A 663 -1.42 -6.49 20.77
CA PRO A 663 -2.31 -7.62 21.00
C PRO A 663 -2.45 -7.97 22.48
N THR A 664 -3.62 -8.45 22.88
CA THR A 664 -3.88 -8.94 24.25
C THR A 664 -3.07 -10.20 24.59
N GLU A 665 -2.79 -11.02 23.58
CA GLU A 665 -1.96 -12.23 23.67
C GLU A 665 -0.81 -12.10 22.66
N PRO A 666 0.33 -11.52 23.07
CA PRO A 666 1.51 -11.42 22.22
C PRO A 666 2.14 -12.79 21.94
N ALA A 667 2.86 -12.91 20.83
CA ALA A 667 3.49 -14.16 20.39
C ALA A 667 4.54 -14.69 21.38
N THR A 668 5.19 -13.82 22.16
CA THR A 668 6.13 -14.19 23.22
C THR A 668 5.68 -13.63 24.57
N ALA A 669 6.09 -14.29 25.66
CA ALA A 669 5.81 -13.83 27.02
C ALA A 669 6.62 -12.55 27.36
N ASP A 670 7.87 -12.54 26.92
CA ASP A 670 8.81 -11.43 27.13
C ASP A 670 8.92 -10.60 25.86
N TRP A 671 8.56 -9.32 25.97
CA TRP A 671 8.59 -8.37 24.86
C TRP A 671 8.79 -6.93 25.35
N ALA A 672 9.32 -6.07 24.47
CA ALA A 672 9.38 -4.64 24.69
C ALA A 672 9.21 -3.87 23.38
N ILE A 673 8.68 -2.65 23.44
CA ILE A 673 8.54 -1.76 22.28
C ILE A 673 8.91 -0.31 22.61
N HIS A 674 9.44 0.40 21.62
CA HIS A 674 9.71 1.83 21.65
C HIS A 674 9.25 2.49 20.33
N PRO A 675 8.49 3.60 20.39
CA PRO A 675 8.05 4.33 21.58
C PRO A 675 6.91 3.64 22.35
N SER A 676 6.73 4.03 23.61
CA SER A 676 5.59 3.57 24.41
C SER A 676 4.25 4.12 23.91
N ARG A 677 3.15 3.41 24.18
CA ARG A 677 1.79 3.87 23.88
C ARG A 677 1.49 5.27 24.42
N GLN A 678 1.97 5.60 25.61
CA GLN A 678 1.71 6.91 26.21
C GLN A 678 2.40 8.03 25.42
N GLN A 679 3.67 7.85 25.03
CA GLN A 679 4.40 8.80 24.20
C GLN A 679 3.72 9.06 22.84
N VAL A 680 3.16 8.00 22.25
CA VAL A 680 2.40 8.11 20.99
C VAL A 680 1.09 8.86 21.20
N VAL A 681 0.32 8.51 22.23
CA VAL A 681 -0.93 9.21 22.59
C VAL A 681 -0.69 10.69 22.84
N ASP A 682 0.34 11.03 23.62
CA ASP A 682 0.69 12.42 23.95
C ASP A 682 1.10 13.21 22.71
N LYS A 683 1.88 12.59 21.81
CA LYS A 683 2.23 13.20 20.52
C LYS A 683 0.99 13.49 19.69
N ILE A 684 0.11 12.49 19.53
CA ILE A 684 -1.10 12.64 18.73
C ILE A 684 -2.04 13.69 19.35
N ASP A 685 -2.23 13.69 20.67
CA ASP A 685 -3.03 14.70 21.38
C ASP A 685 -2.48 16.13 21.14
N ALA A 686 -1.15 16.28 21.06
CA ALA A 686 -0.50 17.58 20.84
C ALA A 686 -0.50 18.05 19.38
N THR A 687 -0.43 17.15 18.40
CA THR A 687 -0.28 17.50 16.98
C THR A 687 -1.57 17.38 16.16
N THR A 688 -2.61 16.73 16.68
CA THR A 688 -3.84 16.48 15.93
C THR A 688 -4.69 17.75 15.76
N PRO A 689 -4.96 18.19 14.51
CA PRO A 689 -5.80 19.36 14.26
C PRO A 689 -7.28 19.09 14.56
N LEU A 690 -8.03 20.15 14.90
CA LEU A 690 -9.45 20.09 15.33
C LEU A 690 -10.36 19.23 14.44
N TRP A 691 -10.16 19.22 13.12
CA TRP A 691 -10.99 18.44 12.20
C TRP A 691 -10.68 16.93 12.19
N LYS A 692 -9.52 16.50 12.69
CA LYS A 692 -9.14 15.08 12.85
C LYS A 692 -9.55 14.51 14.22
N TRP A 693 -9.97 15.35 15.17
CA TRP A 693 -10.39 14.91 16.51
C TRP A 693 -11.51 13.87 16.54
N PRO A 694 -12.53 13.87 15.66
CA PRO A 694 -13.52 12.81 15.63
C PRO A 694 -12.90 11.44 15.32
N VAL A 695 -11.93 11.40 14.39
CA VAL A 695 -11.18 10.16 14.06
C VAL A 695 -10.31 9.77 15.25
N TRP A 696 -9.62 10.72 15.88
CA TRP A 696 -8.77 10.43 17.03
C TRP A 696 -9.56 9.94 18.26
N TRP A 697 -10.69 10.59 18.56
CA TRP A 697 -11.62 10.13 19.58
C TRP A 697 -12.05 8.69 19.31
N TRP A 698 -12.41 8.39 18.07
CA TRP A 698 -12.77 7.03 17.66
C TRP A 698 -11.62 6.05 17.91
N THR A 699 -10.40 6.37 17.47
CA THR A 699 -9.20 5.55 17.69
C THR A 699 -8.97 5.25 19.17
N ARG A 700 -9.15 6.24 20.03
CA ARG A 700 -8.98 6.08 21.49
C ARG A 700 -10.03 5.18 22.11
N GLN A 701 -11.28 5.23 21.64
CA GLN A 701 -12.39 4.47 22.22
C GLN A 701 -12.48 3.05 21.68
N PHE A 702 -12.21 2.85 20.38
CA PHE A 702 -12.49 1.61 19.67
C PHE A 702 -11.23 0.97 19.04
N GLY A 703 -10.04 1.52 19.32
CA GLY A 703 -8.82 1.15 18.62
C GLY A 703 -8.92 1.47 17.13
N ALA A 704 -8.26 0.67 16.30
CA ALA A 704 -8.25 0.89 14.86
C ALA A 704 -9.56 0.47 14.15
N TRP A 705 -10.45 -0.24 14.83
CA TRP A 705 -11.60 -0.90 14.23
C TRP A 705 -12.53 0.08 13.48
N PRO A 706 -13.03 -0.22 12.27
CA PRO A 706 -12.88 -1.48 11.54
C PRO A 706 -11.61 -1.57 10.67
N PHE A 707 -10.74 -0.57 10.72
CA PHE A 707 -9.47 -0.52 9.98
C PHE A 707 -8.33 -1.22 10.73
N SER A 708 -7.18 -1.39 10.06
CA SER A 708 -5.93 -1.75 10.72
C SER A 708 -5.33 -0.56 11.46
N ALA A 709 -4.57 -0.83 12.51
CA ALA A 709 -3.90 0.20 13.29
C ALA A 709 -2.91 1.00 12.46
N GLU A 710 -2.22 0.32 11.54
CA GLU A 710 -1.29 0.90 10.58
C GLU A 710 -1.97 1.92 9.64
N LEU A 711 -3.13 1.58 9.08
CA LEU A 711 -3.90 2.50 8.25
C LEU A 711 -4.29 3.74 9.07
N LEU A 712 -4.83 3.53 10.26
CA LEU A 712 -5.33 4.62 11.08
C LEU A 712 -4.20 5.47 11.65
N SER A 713 -3.03 4.90 11.94
CA SER A 713 -1.85 5.65 12.34
C SER A 713 -1.35 6.59 11.26
N ALA A 714 -1.43 6.20 9.97
CA ALA A 714 -1.08 7.09 8.87
C ALA A 714 -1.94 8.37 8.83
N ALA A 715 -3.12 8.38 9.45
CA ALA A 715 -3.93 9.60 9.59
C ALA A 715 -3.37 10.58 10.64
N PHE A 716 -2.53 10.11 11.57
CA PHE A 716 -1.94 10.90 12.66
C PHE A 716 -0.43 11.04 12.56
N ASP A 717 0.16 10.45 11.52
CA ASP A 717 1.58 10.57 11.29
C ASP A 717 1.91 12.00 10.85
N THR A 718 2.63 12.69 11.73
CA THR A 718 3.08 14.05 11.52
C THR A 718 4.58 14.04 11.72
N ASN A 719 5.31 14.42 10.67
CA ASN A 719 6.76 14.64 10.73
C ASN A 719 7.10 15.92 11.52
N VAL A 720 6.76 15.89 12.80
CA VAL A 720 6.88 16.98 13.77
C VAL A 720 7.32 16.35 15.09
N ALA A 721 8.17 17.07 15.81
CA ALA A 721 8.63 16.68 17.14
C ALA A 721 7.45 16.52 18.13
N PRO A 722 7.56 15.62 19.13
CA PRO A 722 8.72 14.79 19.46
C PRO A 722 8.96 13.65 18.45
N PHE A 723 10.23 13.29 18.29
CA PHE A 723 10.71 12.18 17.46
C PHE A 723 11.15 11.02 18.34
N TYR A 724 11.00 9.79 17.88
CA TYR A 724 11.32 8.58 18.64
C TYR A 724 12.16 7.58 17.82
N GLN A 725 12.86 8.07 16.80
CA GLN A 725 13.76 7.25 16.01
C GLN A 725 14.88 6.67 16.89
N SER A 726 15.34 5.48 16.53
CA SER A 726 16.30 4.69 17.29
C SER A 726 17.21 3.83 16.41
N PHE A 727 18.33 3.39 16.98
CA PHE A 727 19.24 2.40 16.39
C PHE A 727 19.90 1.56 17.48
N CYS A 728 20.63 0.50 17.13
CA CYS A 728 21.30 -0.37 18.09
C CYS A 728 22.83 -0.31 17.97
N GLU A 729 23.52 -0.20 19.11
CA GLU A 729 24.94 -0.49 19.25
C GLU A 729 25.10 -1.93 19.73
N ILE A 730 25.88 -2.73 18.99
CA ILE A 730 26.22 -4.10 19.34
C ILE A 730 27.66 -4.11 19.83
N ARG A 731 27.88 -4.62 21.05
CA ARG A 731 29.22 -4.84 21.60
C ARG A 731 29.51 -6.33 21.68
N VAL A 732 30.57 -6.74 21.01
CA VAL A 732 31.16 -8.07 21.10
C VAL A 732 32.28 -7.98 22.14
N GLU A 733 32.06 -8.58 23.32
CA GLU A 733 32.99 -8.52 24.46
C GLU A 733 33.46 -9.95 24.77
N VAL A 734 34.37 -10.48 23.94
CA VAL A 734 35.00 -11.81 24.15
C VAL A 734 35.67 -11.88 25.52
N SER A 735 36.33 -10.80 25.95
CA SER A 735 37.00 -10.73 27.25
C SER A 735 36.06 -10.93 28.45
N GLN A 736 34.76 -10.65 28.25
CA GLN A 736 33.70 -10.81 29.25
C GLN A 736 32.72 -11.93 28.89
N ARG A 737 33.02 -12.69 27.82
CA ARG A 737 32.21 -13.79 27.27
C ARG A 737 30.74 -13.42 27.05
N ARG A 738 30.48 -12.22 26.49
CA ARG A 738 29.10 -11.75 26.25
C ARG A 738 28.96 -10.83 25.04
N LEU A 739 27.75 -10.80 24.48
CA LEU A 739 27.27 -9.77 23.58
C LEU A 739 26.38 -8.80 24.36
N ARG A 740 26.47 -7.50 24.04
CA ARG A 740 25.56 -6.47 24.54
C ARG A 740 24.87 -5.76 23.40
N ILE A 741 23.56 -5.59 23.52
CA ILE A 741 22.73 -4.80 22.61
C ILE A 741 22.28 -3.57 23.39
N ILE A 742 22.62 -2.38 22.89
CA ILE A 742 22.34 -1.10 23.53
C ILE A 742 21.55 -0.25 22.53
N PRO A 743 20.24 -0.03 22.75
CA PRO A 743 19.46 0.81 21.88
C PRO A 743 19.71 2.29 22.21
N TRP A 744 19.86 3.08 21.16
CA TRP A 744 20.00 4.53 21.19
C TRP A 744 18.77 5.17 20.59
N GLY A 745 18.30 6.27 21.17
CA GLY A 745 17.25 7.12 20.61
C GLY A 745 17.75 8.56 20.40
N VAL A 746 16.82 9.46 20.10
CA VAL A 746 17.11 10.89 19.81
C VAL A 746 17.78 11.67 20.95
N HIS A 747 17.80 11.12 22.16
CA HIS A 747 18.37 11.74 23.36
C HIS A 747 19.57 10.97 23.96
N GLY A 748 20.11 9.98 23.24
CA GLY A 748 21.18 9.10 23.71
C GLY A 748 20.70 7.67 23.94
N PRO A 749 21.42 6.84 24.73
CA PRO A 749 20.98 5.49 25.06
C PRO A 749 19.58 5.49 25.67
N LEU A 750 18.68 4.65 25.16
CA LEU A 750 17.32 4.54 25.68
C LEU A 750 17.35 4.01 27.11
N LYS A 751 16.36 4.44 27.89
CA LYS A 751 16.12 3.98 29.26
C LYS A 751 14.86 3.14 29.32
N TRP A 752 14.72 2.31 30.35
CA TRP A 752 13.54 1.45 30.50
C TRP A 752 12.21 2.23 30.54
N ARG A 753 12.21 3.49 31.00
CA ARG A 753 11.03 4.38 30.95
C ARG A 753 10.57 4.73 29.53
N ASP A 754 11.47 4.65 28.55
CA ASP A 754 11.20 5.00 27.16
C ASP A 754 10.55 3.83 26.41
N LEU A 755 10.53 2.64 27.03
CA LEU A 755 9.96 1.41 26.46
C LEU A 755 8.66 1.03 27.18
N GLN A 756 7.73 0.46 26.43
CA GLN A 756 6.63 -0.32 26.98
C GLN A 756 7.06 -1.80 27.01
N THR A 757 6.83 -2.50 28.12
CA THR A 757 7.38 -3.85 28.34
C THR A 757 6.34 -4.83 28.86
N SER A 758 6.60 -6.12 28.69
CA SER A 758 5.88 -7.19 29.38
C SER A 758 6.17 -7.20 30.89
N ASN A 759 5.24 -7.74 31.67
CA ASN A 759 5.41 -7.87 33.11
C ASN A 759 6.59 -8.79 33.44
N GLY A 760 7.53 -8.31 34.25
CA GLY A 760 8.67 -9.11 34.72
C GLY A 760 9.90 -9.10 33.79
N LEU A 761 9.86 -8.36 32.67
CA LEU A 761 11.02 -8.23 31.80
C LEU A 761 12.18 -7.45 32.44
N LEU A 762 11.88 -6.46 33.29
CA LEU A 762 12.91 -5.64 33.93
C LEU A 762 13.82 -6.50 34.82
N PRO A 763 15.14 -6.52 34.58
CA PRO A 763 16.06 -7.25 35.43
C PRO A 763 16.01 -6.74 36.89
N THR A 764 16.18 -7.65 37.84
CA THR A 764 16.16 -7.31 39.28
C THR A 764 17.18 -6.22 39.61
N GLY A 765 16.73 -5.14 40.25
CA GLY A 765 17.59 -4.01 40.63
C GLY A 765 17.72 -2.91 39.55
N THR A 766 17.06 -3.05 38.40
CA THR A 766 16.95 -1.97 37.41
C THR A 766 15.84 -0.98 37.77
N THR A 767 16.03 0.29 37.40
CA THR A 767 15.03 1.35 37.56
C THR A 767 14.58 1.85 36.19
N PRO A 768 13.44 2.56 36.07
CA PRO A 768 13.04 3.17 34.81
C PRO A 768 14.09 4.13 34.21
N GLU A 769 15.00 4.66 35.02
CA GLU A 769 16.08 5.56 34.58
C GLU A 769 17.36 4.83 34.14
N THR A 770 17.44 3.52 34.39
CA THR A 770 18.57 2.70 33.98
C THR A 770 18.57 2.55 32.45
N PRO A 771 19.73 2.73 31.77
CA PRO A 771 19.86 2.45 30.34
C PRO A 771 19.45 1.00 30.02
N VAL A 772 18.81 0.82 28.87
CA VAL A 772 18.43 -0.51 28.37
C VAL A 772 19.67 -1.20 27.84
N GLU A 773 19.89 -2.43 28.31
CA GLU A 773 20.94 -3.30 27.79
C GLU A 773 20.45 -4.74 27.78
N TRP A 774 20.56 -5.42 26.65
CA TRP A 774 20.34 -6.87 26.57
C TRP A 774 21.70 -7.57 26.53
N ILE A 775 21.86 -8.58 27.37
CA ILE A 775 23.10 -9.35 27.51
C ILE A 775 22.87 -10.77 27.04
N VAL A 776 23.70 -11.24 26.10
CA VAL A 776 23.68 -12.63 25.62
C VAL A 776 25.04 -13.27 25.93
N PRO A 777 25.10 -14.33 26.74
CA PRO A 777 26.35 -15.01 27.04
C PRO A 777 26.87 -15.80 25.83
N PHE A 778 28.18 -15.83 25.66
CA PHE A 778 28.81 -16.65 24.62
C PHE A 778 28.59 -18.14 24.91
N ASP A 779 28.55 -18.96 23.85
CA ASP A 779 28.54 -20.41 23.95
C ASP A 779 29.69 -20.89 24.87
N GLN A 780 29.43 -21.90 25.71
CA GLN A 780 30.51 -22.53 26.50
C GLN A 780 31.45 -23.30 25.57
N ASP A 781 32.75 -23.26 25.83
CA ASP A 781 33.71 -24.04 25.05
C ASP A 781 33.37 -25.53 25.20
N PRO A 782 33.16 -26.28 24.09
CA PRO A 782 32.86 -27.71 24.14
C PRO A 782 33.88 -28.50 24.99
N ALA A 783 35.13 -28.03 25.01
CA ALA A 783 36.25 -28.64 25.72
C ALA A 783 36.12 -28.65 27.26
N THR A 784 35.24 -27.84 27.85
CA THR A 784 35.10 -27.76 29.32
C THR A 784 33.93 -28.57 29.89
N SER A 785 33.05 -29.09 29.03
CA SER A 785 31.88 -29.88 29.45
C SER A 785 32.19 -31.35 29.78
N GLY A 786 33.42 -31.82 29.52
CA GLY A 786 33.80 -33.24 29.64
C GLY A 786 34.41 -33.70 30.98
N THR A 787 34.49 -32.87 32.03
CA THR A 787 35.23 -33.22 33.26
C THR A 787 34.50 -32.89 34.58
N SER A 788 33.23 -33.24 34.72
CA SER A 788 32.58 -33.17 36.05
C SER A 788 31.60 -34.29 36.43
N ALA A 789 31.59 -35.41 35.71
CA ALA A 789 30.77 -36.57 36.06
C ALA A 789 31.58 -37.87 36.05
N ASP A 790 32.44 -38.11 37.05
CA ASP A 790 32.75 -39.46 37.59
C ASP A 790 33.81 -39.46 38.73
N SER A 791 33.69 -38.61 39.75
CA SER A 791 34.44 -38.77 41.01
C SER A 791 33.56 -38.98 42.24
N ALA A 792 32.36 -39.53 42.04
CA ALA A 792 31.47 -39.95 43.13
C ALA A 792 30.94 -41.37 42.88
N ARG A 793 31.85 -42.35 42.90
CA ARG A 793 31.61 -43.78 43.14
C ARG A 793 32.95 -44.49 43.36
N ASP A 794 33.44 -44.42 44.59
CA ASP A 794 33.96 -45.54 45.40
C ASP A 794 34.42 -45.05 46.78
#